data_AF-A0A942H6A9-F1
#
_entry.id   AF-A0A942H6A9-F1
#
_cell.length_a   1.000
_cell.length_b   1.000
_cell.length_c   1.000
_cell.angle_alpha   90.00
_cell.angle_beta   90.00
_cell.angle_gamma   90.00
#
_symmetry.space_group_name_H-M   'P 1'
#
loop_
_entity.id
_entity.type
_entity.pdbx_description
1 polymer ?
#
loop_
_entity_poly.entity_id
_entity_poly.type
_entity_poly.pdbx_seq_one_letter_code
_entity_poly.pdbx_strand_id
1 'polypeptide(L)'
;MKKFIALTLSLILGLQSTALSASSNAQQTLKELRNSTKEKAPKLAPDLEEMLAQDDEEQRVALTGKTLAQVRQERLANRLSSIATDEQIERTRINGLLMPSTEVLPEEKQSFIVQMSSTAANAVLKEKVARLGGNVRESLNGMGMMMIEAPRTVIRQLAAESSIAYVSPDRPIASTGHLENTTGASLVRTMISGQTLDGSNGGNNIAVAILDSGFDQNHNLLRASNNHPGIVTQIDCTNTGQNLDAYGHGSHVGSIVMGSSVVKSGAYQGIAPAAKIINVTVLDTDGRGTASNVIKGLDWCVSNKTNFNIRVINLSLGTPAKDSYKTDPLCLAARRAHNAGIVVVASAGNNGKDSTGKKVYGAINSPGIDPSVITVGAVNSYGTDARSDDTIATYSSRGPTRGYTTTNGVRKYDNLIKPDIVAPGNKIIAARSNNYNNNGNKITAAYPALLAGNTTVLQDTVMYMSGTSMAAPVVAGAAALLCQVNPNMPPSLIKAILMYTAQPLNGFNMLEQGAGELNIEGAVRLAKLVKKTMPTTVGAALLSATLPTQTSTIAGTTFKWGQGVITNFGFLSGSDLMNYWQGVYGSGQVLGDATTYANSTFSKVSGKTTSGATLFSGALNIKGSGLILGDSTNTVFSSGQVLGDGQVLGDGLILGDGIIISDGLILGDGTTRADLTLRSSSSSIVLGDNTTGMVAK
;
A
#
# COMPACT_ATOMS: atom_id res chain seq x y z
N MET A 1 -41.34 -37.34 31.81
CA MET A 1 -42.17 -38.57 31.73
C MET A 1 -43.37 -38.23 30.85
N LYS A 2 -43.79 -38.88 29.76
CA LYS A 2 -43.44 -40.04 28.91
C LYS A 2 -43.96 -39.64 27.50
N LYS A 3 -43.21 -39.69 26.39
CA LYS A 3 -43.19 -40.77 25.35
C LYS A 3 -44.61 -41.31 25.03
N PHE A 4 -45.14 -41.38 23.80
CA PHE A 4 -44.60 -41.77 22.48
C PHE A 4 -45.64 -41.43 21.37
N ILE A 5 -45.20 -41.15 20.14
CA ILE A 5 -46.04 -41.01 18.92
C ILE A 5 -45.51 -41.99 17.86
N ALA A 6 -46.42 -42.66 17.14
CA ALA A 6 -46.15 -43.34 15.87
C ALA A 6 -47.40 -43.34 14.97
N LEU A 7 -47.13 -43.42 13.65
CA LEU A 7 -47.94 -43.94 12.53
C LEU A 7 -48.55 -42.96 11.48
N THR A 8 -47.93 -42.97 10.28
CA THR A 8 -48.50 -43.18 8.90
C THR A 8 -49.57 -42.23 8.31
N LEU A 9 -49.79 -42.04 6.99
CA LEU A 9 -49.13 -42.23 5.67
C LEU A 9 -50.21 -41.84 4.61
N SER A 10 -49.80 -41.34 3.44
CA SER A 10 -50.47 -41.41 2.11
C SER A 10 -51.57 -40.42 1.67
N LEU A 11 -51.30 -39.73 0.54
CA LEU A 11 -52.17 -39.52 -0.65
C LEU A 11 -51.32 -38.80 -1.74
N ILE A 12 -51.35 -38.99 -3.08
CA ILE A 12 -51.78 -40.05 -4.03
C ILE A 12 -51.52 -39.50 -5.46
N LEU A 13 -51.35 -40.40 -6.45
CA LEU A 13 -51.46 -40.25 -7.94
C LEU A 13 -50.38 -39.42 -8.71
N GLY A 14 -49.79 -39.83 -9.83
CA GLY A 14 -49.95 -41.01 -10.71
C GLY A 14 -50.09 -40.63 -12.21
N LEU A 15 -49.34 -41.34 -13.10
CA LEU A 15 -49.39 -41.48 -14.60
C LEU A 15 -48.05 -41.07 -15.30
N GLN A 16 -47.12 -42.01 -15.60
CA GLN A 16 -46.95 -42.89 -16.81
C GLN A 16 -46.79 -42.10 -18.14
N SER A 17 -45.93 -42.40 -19.12
CA SER A 17 -44.74 -43.26 -19.33
C SER A 17 -44.36 -43.11 -20.83
N THR A 18 -43.07 -43.08 -21.21
CA THR A 18 -42.48 -43.71 -22.42
C THR A 18 -40.94 -43.57 -22.42
N ALA A 19 -40.27 -44.55 -23.01
CA ALA A 19 -38.90 -44.99 -22.74
C ALA A 19 -37.85 -44.49 -23.77
N LEU A 20 -36.56 -44.47 -23.43
CA LEU A 20 -35.54 -45.43 -23.92
C LEU A 20 -34.09 -45.14 -23.44
N SER A 21 -33.41 -46.24 -23.09
CA SER A 21 -31.96 -46.51 -23.07
C SER A 21 -31.08 -45.94 -21.95
N ALA A 22 -30.60 -46.88 -21.13
CA ALA A 22 -29.58 -46.73 -20.11
C ALA A 22 -28.17 -46.88 -20.69
N SER A 23 -27.21 -46.16 -20.12
CA SER A 23 -25.86 -46.67 -19.94
C SER A 23 -25.35 -46.33 -18.52
N SER A 24 -25.02 -47.41 -17.82
CA SER A 24 -24.09 -47.58 -16.69
C SER A 24 -23.63 -46.35 -15.89
N ASN A 25 -24.05 -46.27 -14.61
CA ASN A 25 -23.17 -46.11 -13.42
C ASN A 25 -23.91 -45.49 -12.21
N ALA A 26 -25.02 -46.08 -11.79
CA ALA A 26 -25.71 -45.68 -10.56
C ALA A 26 -25.85 -46.85 -9.60
N GLN A 27 -24.73 -47.46 -9.21
CA GLN A 27 -24.63 -48.29 -8.01
C GLN A 27 -23.29 -48.03 -7.31
N GLN A 28 -23.08 -46.79 -6.84
CA GLN A 28 -22.18 -46.61 -5.69
C GLN A 28 -22.92 -47.08 -4.44
N THR A 29 -22.39 -48.14 -3.84
CA THR A 29 -23.00 -48.83 -2.72
C THR A 29 -22.92 -48.00 -1.44
N LEU A 30 -23.91 -48.12 -0.56
CA LEU A 30 -23.97 -47.56 0.80
C LEU A 30 -22.72 -47.85 1.68
N LYS A 31 -21.83 -48.72 1.21
CA LYS A 31 -20.53 -49.04 1.82
C LYS A 31 -19.48 -47.93 1.57
N GLU A 32 -19.57 -47.21 0.45
CA GLU A 32 -18.68 -46.08 0.13
C GLU A 32 -19.06 -44.81 0.89
N LEU A 33 -20.36 -44.54 1.07
CA LEU A 33 -20.87 -43.43 1.91
C LEU A 33 -20.58 -43.60 3.41
N ARG A 34 -20.31 -44.82 3.87
CA ARG A 34 -19.92 -45.08 5.27
C ARG A 34 -18.42 -44.92 5.52
N ASN A 35 -17.61 -44.91 4.45
CA ASN A 35 -16.16 -44.70 4.53
C ASN A 35 -15.73 -43.24 4.32
N SER A 36 -16.61 -42.35 3.82
CA SER A 36 -16.29 -40.93 3.59
C SER A 36 -16.49 -40.00 4.80
N THR A 37 -16.85 -40.53 5.97
CA THR A 37 -16.95 -39.77 7.22
C THR A 37 -15.96 -40.28 8.26
N LYS A 38 -14.67 -40.05 7.99
CA LYS A 38 -13.59 -40.02 9.00
C LYS A 38 -12.27 -39.48 8.42
N GLU A 39 -12.30 -38.43 7.60
CA GLU A 39 -11.08 -37.63 7.42
C GLU A 39 -10.76 -36.98 8.77
N LYS A 40 -9.69 -37.45 9.42
CA LYS A 40 -9.17 -36.81 10.63
C LYS A 40 -8.77 -35.39 10.25
N ALA A 41 -9.26 -34.40 11.01
CA ALA A 41 -8.83 -33.02 10.84
C ALA A 41 -7.29 -32.93 10.82
N PRO A 42 -6.71 -32.10 9.93
CA PRO A 42 -5.27 -31.96 9.84
C PRO A 42 -4.70 -31.51 11.19
N LYS A 43 -3.63 -32.18 11.62
CA LYS A 43 -2.96 -31.90 12.90
C LYS A 43 -1.82 -30.88 12.79
N LEU A 44 -1.55 -30.39 11.59
CA LEU A 44 -0.49 -29.44 11.28
C LEU A 44 -1.08 -28.13 10.77
N ALA A 45 -0.42 -27.02 11.10
CA ALA A 45 -0.74 -25.73 10.52
C ALA A 45 -0.42 -25.71 9.01
N PRO A 46 -1.21 -25.01 8.16
CA PRO A 46 -1.02 -25.04 6.71
C PRO A 46 0.35 -24.55 6.25
N ASP A 47 0.86 -23.48 6.87
CA ASP A 47 2.20 -22.94 6.62
C ASP A 47 3.30 -23.92 7.02
N LEU A 48 3.13 -24.60 8.16
CA LEU A 48 4.06 -25.63 8.60
C LEU A 48 4.03 -26.87 7.69
N GLU A 49 2.85 -27.25 7.18
CA GLU A 49 2.71 -28.35 6.22
C GLU A 49 3.44 -28.03 4.91
N GLU A 50 3.34 -26.79 4.41
CA GLU A 50 4.07 -26.33 3.23
C GLU A 50 5.58 -26.39 3.44
N MET A 51 6.08 -25.93 4.58
CA MET A 51 7.51 -26.00 4.92
C MET A 51 8.03 -27.44 4.98
N LEU A 52 7.26 -28.35 5.60
CA LEU A 52 7.63 -29.77 5.69
C LEU A 52 7.58 -30.45 4.33
N ALA A 53 6.61 -30.10 3.48
CA ALA A 53 6.53 -30.62 2.11
C ALA A 53 7.71 -30.16 1.24
N GLN A 54 8.18 -28.92 1.43
CA GLN A 54 9.40 -28.43 0.79
C GLN A 54 10.64 -29.19 1.29
N ASP A 55 10.77 -29.41 2.60
CA ASP A 55 11.86 -30.22 3.17
C ASP A 55 11.87 -31.65 2.61
N ASP A 56 10.70 -32.27 2.48
CA ASP A 56 10.50 -33.62 1.93
C ASP A 56 10.95 -33.68 0.45
N GLU A 57 10.60 -32.66 -0.35
CA GLU A 57 10.98 -32.56 -1.76
C GLU A 57 12.48 -32.30 -1.94
N GLU A 58 13.04 -31.36 -1.16
CA GLU A 58 14.48 -31.08 -1.16
C GLU A 58 15.29 -32.30 -0.74
N GLN A 59 14.83 -33.03 0.27
CA GLN A 59 15.46 -34.26 0.72
C GLN A 59 15.38 -35.35 -0.36
N ARG A 60 14.25 -35.48 -1.07
CA ARG A 60 14.08 -36.41 -2.20
C ARG A 60 15.07 -36.11 -3.32
N VAL A 61 15.22 -34.84 -3.69
CA VAL A 61 16.20 -34.40 -4.71
C VAL A 61 17.63 -34.67 -4.25
N ALA A 62 17.96 -34.35 -3.00
CA ALA A 62 19.31 -34.49 -2.45
C ALA A 62 19.78 -35.95 -2.26
N LEU A 63 18.85 -36.89 -2.03
CA LEU A 63 19.14 -38.33 -1.88
C LEU A 63 19.39 -39.05 -3.21
N THR A 64 19.25 -38.37 -4.36
CA THR A 64 19.50 -38.96 -5.68
C THR A 64 20.98 -39.32 -5.82
N GLY A 65 21.32 -40.58 -5.56
CA GLY A 65 22.69 -41.11 -5.64
C GLY A 65 23.57 -40.89 -4.41
N LYS A 66 23.02 -40.44 -3.27
CA LYS A 66 23.77 -40.19 -2.02
C LYS A 66 23.06 -40.82 -0.82
N THR A 67 23.83 -41.20 0.21
CA THR A 67 23.27 -41.64 1.50
C THR A 67 22.84 -40.45 2.35
N LEU A 68 21.90 -40.65 3.28
CA LEU A 68 21.44 -39.61 4.21
C LEU A 68 22.59 -38.99 5.03
N ALA A 69 23.60 -39.79 5.37
CA ALA A 69 24.79 -39.31 6.07
C ALA A 69 25.66 -38.39 5.20
N GLN A 70 25.79 -38.69 3.90
CA GLN A 70 26.53 -37.85 2.95
C GLN A 70 25.81 -36.52 2.70
N VAL A 71 24.48 -36.54 2.53
CA VAL A 71 23.69 -35.30 2.38
C VAL A 71 23.79 -34.41 3.62
N ARG A 72 23.80 -34.99 4.83
CA ARG A 72 23.99 -34.24 6.08
C ARG A 72 25.37 -33.60 6.18
N GLN A 73 26.42 -34.32 5.81
CA GLN A 73 27.77 -33.76 5.80
C GLN A 73 27.93 -32.66 4.75
N GLU A 74 27.31 -32.80 3.57
CA GLU A 74 27.31 -31.76 2.54
C GLU A 74 26.55 -30.50 2.98
N ARG A 75 25.38 -30.64 3.64
CA ARG A 75 24.65 -29.49 4.20
C ARG A 75 25.48 -28.76 5.26
N LEU A 76 26.13 -29.52 6.14
CA LEU A 76 27.00 -28.95 7.19
C LEU A 76 28.26 -28.27 6.58
N ALA A 77 28.87 -28.87 5.56
CA ALA A 77 30.02 -28.32 4.87
C ALA A 77 29.67 -27.08 4.04
N ASN A 78 28.54 -27.10 3.33
CA ASN A 78 27.99 -25.95 2.61
C ASN A 78 27.64 -24.80 3.54
N ARG A 79 27.25 -25.09 4.80
CA ARG A 79 27.03 -24.09 5.84
C ARG A 79 28.32 -23.50 6.41
N LEU A 80 29.40 -24.29 6.47
CA LEU A 80 30.71 -23.81 6.90
C LEU A 80 31.44 -23.03 5.79
N SER A 81 31.13 -23.31 4.52
CA SER A 81 31.69 -22.64 3.35
C SER A 81 30.85 -21.46 2.87
N SER A 82 29.53 -21.47 3.12
CA SER A 82 28.73 -20.26 3.07
C SER A 82 29.02 -19.46 4.34
N ILE A 83 29.83 -18.42 4.21
CA ILE A 83 29.66 -17.24 5.06
C ILE A 83 28.31 -16.64 4.65
N ALA A 84 27.21 -17.33 4.97
CA ALA A 84 25.93 -16.68 5.18
C ALA A 84 26.23 -15.75 6.35
N THR A 85 26.32 -14.45 6.07
CA THR A 85 26.64 -13.45 7.07
C THR A 85 25.77 -13.69 8.29
N ASP A 86 26.34 -13.63 9.50
CA ASP A 86 25.60 -13.75 10.78
C ASP A 86 24.33 -12.86 10.80
N GLU A 87 24.30 -11.83 9.94
CA GLU A 87 23.21 -10.93 9.60
C GLU A 87 21.92 -11.56 8.99
N GLN A 88 21.98 -12.73 8.32
CA GLN A 88 20.78 -13.42 7.80
C GLN A 88 20.11 -14.30 8.86
N ILE A 89 20.89 -14.91 9.75
CA ILE A 89 20.38 -15.77 10.84
C ILE A 89 19.89 -14.92 12.03
N GLU A 90 20.47 -13.74 12.25
CA GLU A 90 19.92 -12.78 13.24
C GLU A 90 18.48 -12.33 12.90
N ARG A 91 18.07 -12.34 11.63
CA ARG A 91 16.70 -11.97 11.22
C ARG A 91 15.63 -13.00 11.59
N THR A 92 16.01 -14.26 11.79
CA THR A 92 15.11 -15.35 12.19
C THR A 92 15.18 -15.66 13.69
N ARG A 93 16.03 -14.95 14.45
CA ARG A 93 16.17 -15.14 15.90
C ARG A 93 15.42 -14.06 16.69
N ILE A 94 14.47 -14.45 17.53
CA ILE A 94 13.76 -13.54 18.44
C ILE A 94 13.97 -13.98 19.88
N ASN A 95 14.50 -13.09 20.73
CA ASN A 95 14.80 -13.38 22.14
C ASN A 95 15.64 -14.66 22.33
N GLY A 96 16.60 -14.91 21.43
CA GLY A 96 17.43 -16.10 21.47
C GLY A 96 16.84 -17.35 20.80
N LEU A 97 15.61 -17.29 20.29
CA LEU A 97 14.89 -18.42 19.69
C LEU A 97 14.92 -18.37 18.17
N LEU A 98 15.24 -19.48 17.52
CA LEU A 98 15.12 -19.62 16.06
C LEU A 98 13.64 -19.85 15.70
N MET A 99 13.09 -18.93 14.91
CA MET A 99 11.71 -19.01 14.43
C MET A 99 11.60 -20.02 13.28
N PRO A 100 10.44 -20.69 13.12
CA PRO A 100 10.22 -21.58 11.99
C PRO A 100 10.37 -20.87 10.65
N SER A 101 11.34 -21.30 9.83
CA SER A 101 11.56 -20.78 8.47
C SER A 101 12.26 -21.82 7.59
N THR A 102 12.01 -21.75 6.28
CA THR A 102 12.72 -22.54 5.26
C THR A 102 14.17 -22.08 5.09
N GLU A 103 14.47 -20.86 5.53
CA GLU A 103 15.83 -20.29 5.57
C GLU A 103 16.70 -20.93 6.68
N VAL A 104 16.07 -21.58 7.68
CA VAL A 104 16.77 -22.27 8.76
C VAL A 104 16.82 -23.77 8.45
N LEU A 105 18.00 -24.37 8.60
CA LEU A 105 18.20 -25.80 8.35
C LEU A 105 17.16 -26.66 9.11
N PRO A 106 16.55 -27.67 8.46
CA PRO A 106 15.53 -28.51 9.09
C PRO A 106 16.01 -29.23 10.34
N GLU A 107 17.31 -29.49 10.45
CA GLU A 107 17.94 -30.18 11.58
C GLU A 107 18.16 -29.27 12.80
N GLU A 108 18.06 -27.95 12.65
CA GLU A 108 18.20 -27.00 13.76
C GLU A 108 16.94 -26.91 14.60
N LYS A 109 17.12 -26.67 15.91
CA LYS A 109 16.01 -26.48 16.83
C LYS A 109 15.31 -25.16 16.53
N GLN A 110 14.06 -25.25 16.11
CA GLN A 110 13.18 -24.11 15.82
C GLN A 110 11.99 -24.13 16.80
N SER A 111 11.35 -22.98 17.03
CA SER A 111 10.30 -22.85 18.05
C SER A 111 8.91 -23.24 17.52
N PHE A 112 8.18 -24.10 18.24
CA PHE A 112 6.83 -24.57 17.88
C PHE A 112 5.87 -24.55 19.08
N ILE A 113 4.58 -24.47 18.79
CA ILE A 113 3.50 -24.60 19.77
C ILE A 113 2.74 -25.90 19.51
N VAL A 114 2.65 -26.74 20.54
CA VAL A 114 1.93 -28.01 20.51
C VAL A 114 0.67 -27.90 21.37
N GLN A 115 -0.48 -28.16 20.77
CA GLN A 115 -1.74 -28.32 21.48
C GLN A 115 -1.93 -29.80 21.85
N MET A 116 -2.12 -30.06 23.14
CA MET A 116 -2.33 -31.39 23.68
C MET A 116 -3.81 -31.76 23.64
N SER A 117 -4.12 -33.02 23.32
CA SER A 117 -5.48 -33.56 23.40
C SER A 117 -5.95 -33.81 24.84
N SER A 118 -5.01 -33.92 25.79
CA SER A 118 -5.27 -34.04 27.22
C SER A 118 -4.04 -33.60 28.03
N THR A 119 -4.27 -32.90 29.14
CA THR A 119 -3.22 -32.44 30.07
C THR A 119 -2.55 -33.59 30.85
N ALA A 120 -3.21 -34.75 30.94
CA ALA A 120 -2.67 -35.94 31.59
C ALA A 120 -1.44 -36.53 30.86
N ALA A 121 -1.25 -36.20 29.58
CA ALA A 121 -0.15 -36.70 28.76
C ALA A 121 1.13 -35.85 28.84
N ASN A 122 1.15 -34.77 29.63
CA ASN A 122 2.23 -33.79 29.63
C ASN A 122 3.61 -34.39 29.98
N ALA A 123 3.69 -35.21 31.04
CA ALA A 123 4.96 -35.83 31.46
C ALA A 123 5.54 -36.76 30.38
N VAL A 124 4.68 -37.56 29.74
CA VAL A 124 5.08 -38.49 28.66
C VAL A 124 5.51 -37.73 27.40
N LEU A 125 4.82 -36.62 27.10
CA LEU A 125 5.14 -35.81 25.93
C LEU A 125 6.47 -35.06 26.09
N LYS A 126 6.78 -34.57 27.29
CA LYS A 126 8.08 -33.95 27.62
C LYS A 126 9.25 -34.91 27.35
N GLU A 127 9.15 -36.14 27.85
CA GLU A 127 10.14 -37.21 27.61
C GLU A 127 10.29 -37.56 26.13
N LYS A 128 9.19 -37.45 25.37
CA LYS A 128 9.21 -37.73 23.93
C LYS A 128 9.86 -36.60 23.13
N VAL A 129 9.55 -35.35 23.44
CA VAL A 129 10.21 -34.17 22.84
C VAL A 129 11.72 -34.25 23.10
N ALA A 130 12.14 -34.57 24.32
CA ALA A 130 13.55 -34.77 24.67
C ALA A 130 14.23 -35.87 23.84
N ARG A 131 13.58 -37.04 23.69
CA ARG A 131 14.10 -38.16 22.88
C ARG A 131 14.23 -37.84 21.40
N LEU A 132 13.40 -36.93 20.88
CA LEU A 132 13.46 -36.47 19.48
C LEU A 132 14.43 -35.30 19.29
N GLY A 133 15.29 -35.02 20.26
CA GLY A 133 16.29 -33.96 20.20
C GLY A 133 15.70 -32.56 20.42
N GLY A 134 14.43 -32.44 20.80
CA GLY A 134 13.80 -31.18 21.16
C GLY A 134 13.91 -30.87 22.65
N ASN A 135 13.60 -29.63 23.02
CA ASN A 135 13.51 -29.16 24.39
C ASN A 135 12.12 -28.57 24.64
N VAL A 136 11.56 -28.80 25.83
CA VAL A 136 10.32 -28.12 26.23
C VAL A 136 10.67 -26.83 26.95
N ARG A 137 10.24 -25.69 26.39
CA ARG A 137 10.47 -24.37 26.98
C ARG A 137 9.49 -24.09 28.10
N GLU A 138 8.21 -24.31 27.82
CA GLU A 138 7.13 -23.99 28.75
C GLU A 138 5.92 -24.88 28.50
N SER A 139 5.15 -25.15 29.56
CA SER A 139 3.91 -25.91 29.45
C SER A 139 2.78 -25.19 30.17
N LEU A 140 1.77 -24.82 29.40
CA LEU A 140 0.60 -24.05 29.83
C LEU A 140 -0.56 -25.02 30.05
N ASN A 141 -0.50 -25.74 31.16
CA ASN A 141 -1.46 -26.80 31.50
C ASN A 141 -2.92 -26.33 31.46
N GLY A 142 -3.21 -25.10 31.90
CA GLY A 142 -4.57 -24.54 31.89
C GLY A 142 -5.14 -24.32 30.49
N MET A 143 -4.29 -24.21 29.47
CA MET A 143 -4.68 -24.04 28.06
C MET A 143 -4.43 -25.29 27.21
N GLY A 144 -3.88 -26.36 27.80
CA GLY A 144 -3.52 -27.57 27.08
C GLY A 144 -2.44 -27.33 26.02
N MET A 145 -1.52 -26.39 26.24
CA MET A 145 -0.47 -26.03 25.27
C MET A 145 0.94 -26.26 25.80
N MET A 146 1.88 -26.51 24.90
CA MET A 146 3.30 -26.70 25.19
C MET A 146 4.13 -25.96 24.14
N MET A 147 5.04 -25.10 24.59
CA MET A 147 6.03 -24.45 23.73
C MET A 147 7.30 -25.30 23.69
N ILE A 148 7.77 -25.66 22.50
CA ILE A 148 8.93 -26.54 22.30
C ILE A 148 9.92 -25.92 21.33
N GLU A 149 11.20 -26.29 21.48
CA GLU A 149 12.22 -26.11 20.46
C GLU A 149 12.59 -27.47 19.90
N ALA A 150 12.35 -27.74 18.62
CA ALA A 150 12.61 -29.05 18.02
C ALA A 150 13.09 -28.90 16.57
N PRO A 151 13.84 -29.89 16.03
CA PRO A 151 14.11 -29.93 14.59
C PRO A 151 12.82 -30.07 13.78
N ARG A 152 12.74 -29.40 12.61
CA ARG A 152 11.60 -29.57 11.69
C ARG A 152 11.44 -31.03 11.26
N THR A 153 12.55 -31.76 11.15
CA THR A 153 12.58 -33.17 10.76
C THR A 153 11.77 -34.10 11.68
N VAL A 154 11.44 -33.69 12.92
CA VAL A 154 10.68 -34.53 13.87
C VAL A 154 9.22 -34.10 14.06
N ILE A 155 8.78 -33.03 13.39
CA ILE A 155 7.45 -32.44 13.58
C ILE A 155 6.32 -33.34 13.10
N ARG A 156 6.47 -34.01 11.95
CA ARG A 156 5.48 -35.01 11.47
C ARG A 156 5.33 -36.16 12.46
N GLN A 157 6.43 -36.60 13.08
CA GLN A 157 6.43 -37.66 14.09
C GLN A 157 5.73 -37.21 15.38
N LEU A 158 5.93 -35.96 15.81
CA LEU A 158 5.20 -35.38 16.93
C LEU A 158 3.70 -35.27 16.64
N ALA A 159 3.31 -34.75 15.47
CA ALA A 159 1.90 -34.62 15.10
C ALA A 159 1.15 -35.97 15.01
N ALA A 160 1.85 -37.07 14.71
CA ALA A 160 1.28 -38.41 14.68
C ALA A 160 0.82 -38.93 16.06
N GLU A 161 1.29 -38.33 17.16
CA GLU A 161 0.94 -38.75 18.51
C GLU A 161 -0.54 -38.59 18.82
N SER A 162 -1.13 -39.58 19.50
CA SER A 162 -2.54 -39.53 19.93
C SER A 162 -2.79 -38.47 20.99
N SER A 163 -1.77 -38.09 21.76
CA SER A 163 -1.81 -37.04 22.78
C SER A 163 -1.66 -35.62 22.23
N ILE A 164 -1.32 -35.45 20.95
CA ILE A 164 -1.20 -34.16 20.27
C ILE A 164 -2.46 -33.93 19.42
N ALA A 165 -3.14 -32.82 19.69
CA ALA A 165 -4.28 -32.36 18.91
C ALA A 165 -3.83 -31.58 17.68
N TYR A 166 -2.81 -30.72 17.82
CA TYR A 166 -2.37 -29.81 16.78
C TYR A 166 -0.93 -29.33 17.01
N VAL A 167 -0.18 -29.05 15.94
CA VAL A 167 1.13 -28.40 16.01
C VAL A 167 1.14 -27.20 15.07
N SER A 168 1.56 -26.05 15.60
CA SER A 168 1.74 -24.81 14.84
C SER A 168 3.15 -24.26 15.03
N PRO A 169 3.68 -23.50 14.04
CA PRO A 169 4.91 -22.77 14.23
C PRO A 169 4.70 -21.70 15.31
N ASP A 170 5.73 -21.47 16.14
CA ASP A 170 5.75 -20.34 17.07
C ASP A 170 6.01 -19.07 16.25
N ARG A 171 4.93 -18.38 15.87
CA ARG A 171 4.99 -17.25 14.93
C ARG A 171 5.53 -16.02 15.65
N PRO A 172 6.46 -15.28 15.04
CA PRO A 172 6.97 -14.06 15.64
C PRO A 172 5.82 -13.06 15.85
N ILE A 173 5.71 -12.54 17.07
CA ILE A 173 4.83 -11.43 17.39
C ILE A 173 5.72 -10.19 17.53
N ALA A 174 5.69 -9.32 16.53
CA ALA A 174 6.34 -8.02 16.59
C ALA A 174 5.40 -6.98 17.21
N SER A 175 5.97 -5.98 17.89
CA SER A 175 5.29 -4.69 18.03
C SER A 175 5.07 -4.17 16.61
N THR A 176 3.82 -4.01 16.20
CA THR A 176 3.52 -3.47 14.88
C THR A 176 4.10 -2.06 14.76
N GLY A 177 4.77 -1.80 13.63
CA GLY A 177 5.52 -0.58 13.37
C GLY A 177 4.75 0.69 13.69
N HIS A 178 5.46 1.65 14.26
CA HIS A 178 4.90 2.91 14.65
C HIS A 178 4.91 3.82 13.43
N LEU A 179 3.75 4.36 13.06
CA LEU A 179 3.61 5.25 11.91
C LEU A 179 4.66 6.39 11.94
N GLU A 180 4.96 6.92 13.12
CA GLU A 180 5.98 7.96 13.31
C GLU A 180 7.42 7.50 13.04
N ASN A 181 7.74 6.22 13.29
CA ASN A 181 9.05 5.65 13.04
C ASN A 181 9.23 5.34 11.56
N THR A 182 8.28 4.63 10.94
CA THR A 182 8.34 4.29 9.50
C THR A 182 8.41 5.55 8.62
N THR A 183 7.76 6.64 9.03
CA THR A 183 7.77 7.90 8.26
C THR A 183 8.92 8.85 8.59
N GLY A 184 9.64 8.60 9.69
CA GLY A 184 10.67 9.49 10.24
C GLY A 184 10.12 10.71 11.01
N ALA A 185 8.82 10.75 11.32
CA ALA A 185 8.24 11.82 12.13
C ALA A 185 8.82 11.87 13.55
N SER A 186 9.14 10.72 14.15
CA SER A 186 9.72 10.65 15.50
C SER A 186 11.08 11.37 15.56
N LEU A 187 11.91 11.21 14.54
CA LEU A 187 13.21 11.88 14.40
C LEU A 187 13.08 13.40 14.36
N VAL A 188 12.00 13.91 13.76
CA VAL A 188 11.78 15.36 13.58
C VAL A 188 11.40 16.06 14.89
N ARG A 189 10.80 15.35 15.85
CA ARG A 189 10.33 15.95 17.12
C ARG A 189 11.47 16.61 17.91
N THR A 190 12.69 16.10 17.79
CA THR A 190 13.89 16.62 18.45
C THR A 190 14.74 17.53 17.54
N MET A 191 14.36 17.75 16.27
CA MET A 191 15.17 18.48 15.29
C MET A 191 15.18 19.99 15.44
N ILE A 192 14.30 20.57 16.25
CA ILE A 192 14.20 22.03 16.41
C ILE A 192 14.32 22.41 17.88
N SER A 193 15.51 22.88 18.26
CA SER A 193 15.76 23.45 19.59
C SER A 193 14.84 24.65 19.84
N GLY A 194 14.07 24.63 20.93
CA GLY A 194 13.19 25.72 21.34
C GLY A 194 11.82 25.79 20.62
N GLN A 195 11.56 24.97 19.60
CA GLN A 195 10.22 24.73 19.07
C GLN A 195 9.92 23.25 19.14
N THR A 196 9.12 22.86 20.12
CA THR A 196 8.60 21.52 20.14
C THR A 196 7.44 21.42 19.15
N LEU A 197 7.71 20.74 18.03
CA LEU A 197 6.70 20.36 17.03
C LEU A 197 5.67 19.36 17.59
N ASP A 198 5.86 18.92 18.84
CA ASP A 198 4.90 18.14 19.64
C ASP A 198 3.84 18.98 20.37
N GLY A 199 4.00 20.31 20.42
CA GLY A 199 3.01 21.24 20.97
C GLY A 199 3.33 21.75 22.37
N SER A 200 4.36 21.22 23.04
CA SER A 200 4.71 21.58 24.42
C SER A 200 5.15 23.04 24.62
N ASN A 201 5.52 23.77 23.56
CA ASN A 201 5.86 25.21 23.61
C ASN A 201 4.96 26.08 22.73
N GLY A 202 3.69 25.66 22.51
CA GLY A 202 2.69 26.49 21.84
C GLY A 202 3.10 26.87 20.42
N GLY A 203 3.51 25.87 19.61
CA GLY A 203 4.02 26.02 18.23
C GLY A 203 3.15 26.91 17.33
N ASN A 204 3.49 27.04 16.04
CA ASN A 204 2.91 28.06 15.13
C ASN A 204 1.39 27.98 14.86
N ASN A 205 0.60 27.27 15.67
CA ASN A 205 -0.85 27.29 15.73
C ASN A 205 -1.46 26.97 14.35
N ILE A 206 -0.84 26.04 13.64
CA ILE A 206 -1.26 25.61 12.32
C ILE A 206 -2.49 24.71 12.47
N ALA A 207 -3.54 25.00 11.72
CA ALA A 207 -4.74 24.17 11.69
C ALA A 207 -4.80 23.28 10.44
N VAL A 208 -5.19 22.03 10.66
CA VAL A 208 -5.52 21.04 9.64
C VAL A 208 -7.02 20.83 9.66
N ALA A 209 -7.68 21.11 8.54
CA ALA A 209 -9.09 20.82 8.36
C ALA A 209 -9.27 19.39 7.85
N ILE A 210 -10.09 18.62 8.54
CA ILE A 210 -10.40 17.22 8.21
C ILE A 210 -11.84 17.18 7.71
N LEU A 211 -11.99 16.94 6.41
CA LEU A 211 -13.30 16.85 5.77
C LEU A 211 -13.71 15.38 5.73
N ASP A 212 -14.57 14.94 6.67
CA ASP A 212 -14.85 13.52 6.89
C ASP A 212 -16.22 13.26 7.57
N SER A 213 -16.39 12.13 8.27
CA SER A 213 -17.63 11.70 8.96
C SER A 213 -17.87 12.29 10.36
N GLY A 214 -17.06 13.27 10.76
CA GLY A 214 -17.10 13.88 12.09
C GLY A 214 -15.96 13.42 12.99
N PHE A 215 -16.00 13.80 14.27
CA PHE A 215 -14.95 13.46 15.25
C PHE A 215 -15.51 13.00 16.61
N ASP A 216 -14.75 12.15 17.31
CA ASP A 216 -14.94 11.85 18.74
C ASP A 216 -14.02 12.73 19.61
N GLN A 217 -14.55 13.88 20.03
CA GLN A 217 -13.82 14.82 20.88
C GLN A 217 -13.53 14.31 22.29
N ASN A 218 -14.16 13.21 22.72
CA ASN A 218 -13.94 12.63 24.05
C ASN A 218 -12.81 11.60 24.05
N HIS A 219 -12.38 11.15 22.87
CA HIS A 219 -11.28 10.20 22.73
C HIS A 219 -9.95 10.82 23.19
N ASN A 220 -9.13 10.08 23.93
CA ASN A 220 -7.91 10.60 24.57
C ASN A 220 -6.83 11.01 23.58
N LEU A 221 -6.77 10.36 22.41
CA LEU A 221 -5.95 10.81 21.28
C LEU A 221 -6.40 12.14 20.68
N LEU A 222 -7.68 12.53 20.81
CA LEU A 222 -8.31 13.64 20.07
C LEU A 222 -8.70 14.84 20.93
N ARG A 223 -8.90 14.62 22.24
CA ARG A 223 -9.35 15.65 23.17
C ARG A 223 -8.24 16.65 23.51
N ALA A 224 -8.63 17.88 23.79
CA ALA A 224 -7.73 18.85 24.40
C ALA A 224 -7.33 18.38 25.80
N SER A 225 -6.04 18.10 26.02
CA SER A 225 -5.49 17.68 27.31
C SER A 225 -3.96 17.77 27.31
N ASN A 226 -3.32 18.07 28.45
CA ASN A 226 -1.85 18.06 28.57
C ASN A 226 -1.12 18.84 27.46
N ASN A 227 -1.48 20.11 27.22
CA ASN A 227 -0.98 20.96 26.12
C ASN A 227 -1.29 20.47 24.69
N HIS A 228 -2.03 19.38 24.54
CA HIS A 228 -2.58 18.94 23.27
C HIS A 228 -3.76 19.85 22.87
N PRO A 229 -3.77 20.42 21.64
CA PRO A 229 -4.77 21.40 21.22
C PRO A 229 -6.19 20.82 21.03
N GLY A 230 -6.29 19.53 20.72
CA GLY A 230 -7.53 18.87 20.32
C GLY A 230 -8.24 19.53 19.13
N ILE A 231 -9.56 19.41 19.11
CA ILE A 231 -10.43 20.01 18.10
C ILE A 231 -10.76 21.44 18.50
N VAL A 232 -10.50 22.40 17.60
CA VAL A 232 -10.70 23.83 17.87
C VAL A 232 -12.05 24.33 17.41
N THR A 233 -12.58 23.77 16.32
CA THR A 233 -13.94 24.10 15.85
C THR A 233 -14.51 22.96 15.01
N GLN A 234 -15.84 22.95 14.88
CA GLN A 234 -16.57 21.94 14.15
C GLN A 234 -17.65 22.60 13.27
N ILE A 235 -17.85 22.06 12.07
CA ILE A 235 -18.94 22.46 11.17
C ILE A 235 -19.58 21.24 10.54
N ASP A 236 -20.92 21.25 10.46
CA ASP A 236 -21.71 20.27 9.72
C ASP A 236 -22.08 20.80 8.33
N CYS A 237 -21.54 20.19 7.28
CA CYS A 237 -21.88 20.48 5.89
C CYS A 237 -22.93 19.51 5.31
N THR A 238 -23.38 18.53 6.10
CA THR A 238 -24.38 17.52 5.72
C THR A 238 -25.82 17.96 6.01
N ASN A 239 -26.00 18.97 6.86
CA ASN A 239 -27.29 19.43 7.40
C ASN A 239 -28.04 18.34 8.20
N THR A 240 -27.33 17.39 8.80
CA THR A 240 -27.93 16.34 9.63
C THR A 240 -27.94 16.69 11.11
N GLY A 241 -27.27 17.78 11.50
CA GLY A 241 -27.13 18.21 12.89
C GLY A 241 -26.18 17.32 13.70
N GLN A 242 -25.37 16.50 13.03
CA GLN A 242 -24.48 15.52 13.65
C GLN A 242 -23.02 15.88 13.36
N ASN A 243 -22.27 16.22 14.40
CA ASN A 243 -20.80 16.39 14.35
C ASN A 243 -20.04 15.27 15.07
N LEU A 244 -20.78 14.35 15.68
CA LEU A 244 -20.24 13.17 16.36
C LEU A 244 -19.93 12.09 15.33
N ASP A 245 -18.76 11.47 15.45
CA ASP A 245 -18.33 10.45 14.50
C ASP A 245 -18.96 9.06 14.77
N ALA A 246 -20.26 8.90 14.52
CA ALA A 246 -20.91 7.60 14.66
C ALA A 246 -20.39 6.54 13.66
N TYR A 247 -19.88 6.99 12.50
CA TYR A 247 -19.31 6.09 11.50
C TYR A 247 -17.94 5.54 11.92
N GLY A 248 -17.06 6.42 12.41
CA GLY A 248 -15.76 6.11 13.01
C GLY A 248 -14.54 6.48 12.17
N HIS A 249 -14.73 6.82 10.89
CA HIS A 249 -13.63 7.07 9.96
C HIS A 249 -12.92 8.40 10.23
N GLY A 250 -13.66 9.48 10.46
CA GLY A 250 -13.08 10.81 10.70
C GLY A 250 -12.21 10.89 11.96
N SER A 251 -12.58 10.22 13.04
CA SER A 251 -11.77 10.13 14.27
C SER A 251 -10.46 9.38 14.03
N HIS A 252 -10.51 8.29 13.25
CA HIS A 252 -9.33 7.52 12.88
C HIS A 252 -8.36 8.39 12.07
N VAL A 253 -8.86 9.01 10.99
CA VAL A 253 -8.13 9.95 10.13
C VAL A 253 -7.52 11.10 10.93
N GLY A 254 -8.30 11.72 11.81
CA GLY A 254 -7.85 12.84 12.64
C GLY A 254 -6.72 12.48 13.59
N SER A 255 -6.82 11.31 14.21
CA SER A 255 -5.79 10.84 15.16
C SER A 255 -4.48 10.48 14.47
N ILE A 256 -4.50 10.09 13.18
CA ILE A 256 -3.27 9.94 12.38
C ILE A 256 -2.54 11.28 12.23
N VAL A 257 -3.29 12.37 12.02
CA VAL A 257 -2.69 13.71 11.91
C VAL A 257 -2.14 14.17 13.25
N MET A 258 -2.94 14.16 14.31
CA MET A 258 -2.64 14.93 15.52
C MET A 258 -2.64 14.12 16.82
N GLY A 259 -2.87 12.81 16.79
CA GLY A 259 -3.07 11.97 17.98
C GLY A 259 -2.12 12.32 19.13
N SER A 260 -2.65 12.50 20.34
CA SER A 260 -1.84 12.82 21.52
C SER A 260 -0.95 11.65 21.95
N SER A 261 0.05 11.90 22.78
CA SER A 261 0.92 10.85 23.33
C SER A 261 0.34 10.12 24.56
N VAL A 262 -0.89 10.45 24.98
CA VAL A 262 -1.41 9.95 26.28
C VAL A 262 -1.85 8.50 26.22
N VAL A 263 -2.25 8.00 25.04
CA VAL A 263 -2.74 6.64 24.88
C VAL A 263 -1.57 5.69 24.70
N LYS A 264 -1.54 4.62 25.52
CA LYS A 264 -0.51 3.56 25.49
C LYS A 264 0.93 4.11 25.43
N SER A 265 1.21 5.14 26.24
CA SER A 265 2.52 5.78 26.34
C SER A 265 3.07 6.31 25.01
N GLY A 266 2.20 6.79 24.13
CA GLY A 266 2.59 7.44 22.88
C GLY A 266 2.65 6.52 21.66
N ALA A 267 2.32 5.23 21.80
CA ALA A 267 2.38 4.26 20.71
C ALA A 267 1.55 4.64 19.46
N TYR A 268 0.54 5.50 19.61
CA TYR A 268 -0.34 5.93 18.52
C TYR A 268 -0.36 7.46 18.35
N GLN A 269 0.74 8.12 18.68
CA GLN A 269 0.87 9.56 18.50
C GLN A 269 0.82 9.92 17.00
N GLY A 270 0.12 11.01 16.67
CA GLY A 270 -0.02 11.47 15.29
C GLY A 270 1.28 12.04 14.72
N ILE A 271 1.28 12.29 13.41
CA ILE A 271 2.43 12.87 12.70
C ILE A 271 2.73 14.30 13.17
N ALA A 272 1.71 15.14 13.32
CA ALA A 272 1.78 16.53 13.75
C ALA A 272 0.93 16.76 15.01
N PRO A 273 1.35 16.26 16.19
CA PRO A 273 0.53 16.28 17.39
C PRO A 273 0.24 17.69 17.94
N ALA A 274 1.04 18.69 17.55
CA ALA A 274 0.80 20.10 17.84
C ALA A 274 -0.24 20.78 16.91
N ALA A 275 -0.70 20.10 15.86
CA ALA A 275 -1.64 20.68 14.91
C ALA A 275 -3.03 20.82 15.53
N LYS A 276 -3.69 21.96 15.28
CA LYS A 276 -5.09 22.18 15.62
C LYS A 276 -5.96 21.46 14.60
N ILE A 277 -7.03 20.80 15.04
CA ILE A 277 -8.01 20.21 14.11
C ILE A 277 -9.23 21.10 13.94
N ILE A 278 -9.62 21.26 12.68
CA ILE A 278 -10.94 21.77 12.30
C ILE A 278 -11.73 20.59 11.76
N ASN A 279 -12.76 20.16 12.49
CA ASN A 279 -13.65 19.09 12.04
C ASN A 279 -14.66 19.66 11.04
N VAL A 280 -14.67 19.16 9.82
CA VAL A 280 -15.61 19.56 8.77
C VAL A 280 -16.39 18.33 8.36
N THR A 281 -17.56 18.12 8.95
CA THR A 281 -18.39 16.95 8.68
C THR A 281 -19.03 17.08 7.30
N VAL A 282 -18.62 16.23 6.35
CA VAL A 282 -19.14 16.20 4.97
C VAL A 282 -19.75 14.84 4.59
N LEU A 283 -19.51 13.83 5.43
CA LEU A 283 -20.12 12.50 5.35
C LEU A 283 -21.12 12.32 6.50
N ASP A 284 -22.22 11.63 6.23
CA ASP A 284 -23.25 11.29 7.21
C ASP A 284 -22.80 10.14 8.13
N THR A 285 -23.72 9.72 9.02
CA THR A 285 -23.45 8.65 9.99
C THR A 285 -23.22 7.27 9.37
N ASP A 286 -23.48 7.08 8.07
CA ASP A 286 -23.16 5.85 7.31
C ASP A 286 -21.88 6.00 6.48
N GLY A 287 -21.16 7.11 6.62
CA GLY A 287 -19.96 7.42 5.84
C GLY A 287 -20.27 7.82 4.40
N ARG A 288 -21.51 8.23 4.10
CA ARG A 288 -21.93 8.66 2.76
C ARG A 288 -21.97 10.18 2.68
N GLY A 289 -21.55 10.74 1.56
CA GLY A 289 -21.63 12.18 1.33
C GLY A 289 -21.75 12.51 -0.14
N THR A 290 -22.12 13.76 -0.41
CA THR A 290 -22.27 14.29 -1.76
C THR A 290 -21.09 15.19 -2.11
N ALA A 291 -20.79 15.33 -3.40
CA ALA A 291 -19.80 16.30 -3.86
C ALA A 291 -20.14 17.73 -3.38
N SER A 292 -21.43 18.09 -3.31
CA SER A 292 -21.86 19.40 -2.82
C SER A 292 -21.53 19.63 -1.34
N ASN A 293 -21.61 18.61 -0.48
CA ASN A 293 -21.19 18.73 0.93
C ASN A 293 -19.68 18.99 1.04
N VAL A 294 -18.88 18.27 0.24
CA VAL A 294 -17.42 18.47 0.21
C VAL A 294 -17.05 19.86 -0.31
N ILE A 295 -17.71 20.34 -1.38
CA ILE A 295 -17.51 21.69 -1.93
C ILE A 295 -17.86 22.76 -0.88
N LYS A 296 -18.96 22.62 -0.15
CA LYS A 296 -19.32 23.52 0.96
C LYS A 296 -18.23 23.53 2.05
N GLY A 297 -17.72 22.35 2.42
CA GLY A 297 -16.62 22.24 3.39
C GLY A 297 -15.34 22.94 2.92
N LEU A 298 -14.97 22.76 1.66
CA LEU A 298 -13.81 23.42 1.05
C LEU A 298 -13.99 24.95 1.01
N ASP A 299 -15.16 25.43 0.61
CA ASP A 299 -15.49 26.86 0.58
C ASP A 299 -15.44 27.48 1.98
N TRP A 300 -15.98 26.78 2.98
CA TRP A 300 -15.92 27.23 4.37
C TRP A 300 -14.48 27.33 4.88
N CYS A 301 -13.63 26.34 4.56
CA CYS A 301 -12.21 26.36 4.93
C CYS A 301 -11.47 27.55 4.30
N VAL A 302 -11.75 27.87 3.04
CA VAL A 302 -11.18 29.05 2.38
C VAL A 302 -11.64 30.34 3.06
N SER A 303 -12.94 30.45 3.33
CA SER A 303 -13.54 31.63 3.96
C SER A 303 -13.06 31.86 5.40
N ASN A 304 -12.71 30.79 6.11
CA ASN A 304 -12.25 30.84 7.50
C ASN A 304 -10.75 30.59 7.67
N LYS A 305 -10.01 30.58 6.57
CA LYS A 305 -8.57 30.31 6.55
C LYS A 305 -7.81 31.16 7.55
N THR A 306 -8.03 32.48 7.51
CA THR A 306 -7.35 33.44 8.39
C THR A 306 -7.79 33.31 9.84
N ASN A 307 -9.10 33.09 10.08
CA ASN A 307 -9.68 33.03 11.42
C ASN A 307 -9.10 31.88 12.26
N PHE A 308 -8.89 30.71 11.63
CA PHE A 308 -8.37 29.53 12.32
C PHE A 308 -6.94 29.16 11.92
N ASN A 309 -6.28 29.97 11.09
CA ASN A 309 -4.97 29.64 10.50
C ASN A 309 -4.97 28.25 9.83
N ILE A 310 -5.97 28.00 8.97
CA ILE A 310 -6.10 26.74 8.21
C ILE A 310 -5.02 26.73 7.13
N ARG A 311 -4.12 25.76 7.22
CA ARG A 311 -2.99 25.65 6.28
C ARG A 311 -2.98 24.37 5.50
N VAL A 312 -3.65 23.34 6.01
CA VAL A 312 -3.77 22.05 5.36
C VAL A 312 -5.22 21.60 5.40
N ILE A 313 -5.70 21.04 4.30
CA ILE A 313 -6.98 20.34 4.18
C ILE A 313 -6.66 18.88 3.86
N ASN A 314 -7.24 17.95 4.60
CA ASN A 314 -7.19 16.52 4.31
C ASN A 314 -8.56 16.04 3.80
N LEU A 315 -8.53 15.36 2.66
CA LEU A 315 -9.66 14.71 2.02
C LEU A 315 -9.38 13.21 1.94
N SER A 316 -9.72 12.49 3.00
CA SER A 316 -9.64 11.02 3.05
C SER A 316 -10.84 10.34 2.38
N LEU A 317 -11.36 10.97 1.34
CA LEU A 317 -12.57 10.62 0.61
C LEU A 317 -12.42 11.06 -0.84
N GLY A 318 -13.27 10.52 -1.70
CA GLY A 318 -13.32 10.92 -3.09
C GLY A 318 -14.44 10.23 -3.84
N THR A 319 -14.59 10.61 -5.10
CA THR A 319 -15.57 10.04 -6.01
C THR A 319 -14.87 9.58 -7.29
N PRO A 320 -15.40 8.57 -8.03
CA PRO A 320 -14.85 8.21 -9.32
C PRO A 320 -14.72 9.43 -10.24
N ALA A 321 -13.52 9.62 -10.80
CA ALA A 321 -13.23 10.69 -11.74
C ALA A 321 -13.85 10.40 -13.11
N LYS A 322 -15.01 11.01 -13.39
CA LYS A 322 -15.70 10.91 -14.68
C LYS A 322 -15.48 12.11 -15.60
N ASP A 323 -15.15 13.26 -15.00
CA ASP A 323 -14.92 14.53 -15.68
C ASP A 323 -13.42 14.84 -15.75
N SER A 324 -13.04 15.79 -16.61
CA SER A 324 -11.67 16.32 -16.59
C SER A 324 -11.43 17.12 -15.31
N TYR A 325 -10.20 17.12 -14.79
CA TYR A 325 -9.83 17.97 -13.64
C TYR A 325 -10.12 19.47 -13.89
N LYS A 326 -10.20 19.89 -15.17
CA LYS A 326 -10.52 21.26 -15.58
C LYS A 326 -11.98 21.65 -15.37
N THR A 327 -12.88 20.68 -15.32
CA THR A 327 -14.34 20.91 -15.26
C THR A 327 -14.99 20.22 -14.07
N ASP A 328 -14.33 19.24 -13.46
CA ASP A 328 -14.81 18.54 -12.26
C ASP A 328 -15.01 19.55 -11.10
N PRO A 329 -16.23 19.67 -10.55
CA PRO A 329 -16.53 20.66 -9.51
C PRO A 329 -15.71 20.50 -8.22
N LEU A 330 -15.36 19.27 -7.84
CA LEU A 330 -14.53 19.03 -6.65
C LEU A 330 -13.09 19.46 -6.92
N CYS A 331 -12.57 19.20 -8.12
CA CYS A 331 -11.25 19.67 -8.55
C CYS A 331 -11.18 21.19 -8.55
N LEU A 332 -12.20 21.88 -9.09
CA LEU A 332 -12.27 23.33 -9.08
C LEU A 332 -12.33 23.91 -7.66
N ALA A 333 -13.08 23.28 -6.75
CA ALA A 333 -13.13 23.69 -5.35
C ALA A 333 -11.78 23.47 -4.63
N ALA A 334 -11.15 22.31 -4.84
CA ALA A 334 -9.83 22.01 -4.29
C ALA A 334 -8.77 22.98 -4.83
N ARG A 335 -8.82 23.28 -6.13
CA ARG A 335 -7.97 24.28 -6.79
C ARG A 335 -8.13 25.66 -6.17
N ARG A 336 -9.37 26.07 -5.86
CA ARG A 336 -9.63 27.34 -5.18
C ARG A 336 -9.00 27.38 -3.79
N ALA A 337 -9.08 26.29 -3.02
CA ALA A 337 -8.41 26.20 -1.73
C ALA A 337 -6.87 26.26 -1.84
N HIS A 338 -6.31 25.55 -2.82
CA HIS A 338 -4.88 25.66 -3.15
C HIS A 338 -4.48 27.11 -3.47
N ASN A 339 -5.24 27.78 -4.34
CA ASN A 339 -4.94 29.14 -4.77
C ASN A 339 -5.08 30.17 -3.63
N ALA A 340 -5.93 29.87 -2.64
CA ALA A 340 -6.00 30.63 -1.39
C ALA A 340 -4.79 30.39 -0.47
N GLY A 341 -3.83 29.55 -0.83
CA GLY A 341 -2.62 29.25 -0.07
C GLY A 341 -2.79 28.16 0.99
N ILE A 342 -3.76 27.27 0.80
CA ILE A 342 -3.98 26.09 1.66
C ILE A 342 -3.44 24.85 0.95
N VAL A 343 -2.65 24.02 1.64
CA VAL A 343 -2.24 22.72 1.10
C VAL A 343 -3.44 21.79 1.08
N VAL A 344 -3.79 21.24 -0.08
CA VAL A 344 -4.87 20.26 -0.20
C VAL A 344 -4.27 18.89 -0.43
N VAL A 345 -4.57 17.95 0.48
CA VAL A 345 -4.13 16.55 0.41
C VAL A 345 -5.37 15.67 0.21
N ALA A 346 -5.33 14.78 -0.77
CA ALA A 346 -6.43 13.86 -1.05
C ALA A 346 -5.93 12.43 -1.22
N SER A 347 -6.75 11.46 -0.82
CA SER A 347 -6.48 10.05 -1.08
C SER A 347 -6.58 9.73 -2.58
N ALA A 348 -5.72 8.83 -3.08
CA ALA A 348 -5.72 8.44 -4.47
C ALA A 348 -6.98 7.61 -4.87
N GLY A 349 -7.57 6.91 -3.90
CA GLY A 349 -8.65 5.94 -4.12
C GLY A 349 -8.20 4.50 -3.83
N ASN A 350 -9.17 3.60 -3.69
CA ASN A 350 -8.93 2.21 -3.29
C ASN A 350 -9.32 1.21 -4.40
N ASN A 351 -9.24 1.66 -5.66
CA ASN A 351 -9.67 0.93 -6.85
C ASN A 351 -8.47 0.40 -7.66
N GLY A 352 -7.37 0.07 -6.97
CA GLY A 352 -6.14 -0.41 -7.58
C GLY A 352 -6.21 -1.84 -8.15
N LYS A 353 -7.27 -2.59 -7.85
CA LYS A 353 -7.54 -3.94 -8.36
C LYS A 353 -8.99 -4.10 -8.81
N ASP A 354 -9.20 -4.98 -9.78
CA ASP A 354 -10.54 -5.44 -10.15
C ASP A 354 -11.02 -6.59 -9.25
N SER A 355 -12.23 -7.10 -9.51
CA SER A 355 -12.83 -8.20 -8.77
C SER A 355 -12.05 -9.53 -8.86
N THR A 356 -11.17 -9.67 -9.85
CA THR A 356 -10.30 -10.84 -10.02
C THR A 356 -8.93 -10.67 -9.34
N GLY A 357 -8.69 -9.51 -8.73
CA GLY A 357 -7.44 -9.17 -8.08
C GLY A 357 -6.34 -8.65 -9.01
N LYS A 358 -6.64 -8.43 -10.30
CA LYS A 358 -5.69 -7.90 -11.28
C LYS A 358 -5.51 -6.39 -11.08
N LYS A 359 -4.29 -5.90 -11.27
CA LYS A 359 -3.96 -4.47 -11.16
C LYS A 359 -4.76 -3.63 -12.17
N VAL A 360 -5.29 -2.50 -11.72
CA VAL A 360 -6.06 -1.53 -12.53
C VAL A 360 -5.33 -0.18 -12.55
N TYR A 361 -5.21 0.40 -13.74
CA TYR A 361 -4.60 1.71 -13.98
C TYR A 361 -5.64 2.77 -14.35
N GLY A 362 -5.40 3.98 -13.88
CA GLY A 362 -6.22 5.17 -14.04
C GLY A 362 -7.55 5.10 -13.32
N ALA A 363 -7.45 4.79 -12.03
CA ALA A 363 -8.54 4.76 -11.08
C ALA A 363 -8.36 5.82 -9.97
N ILE A 364 -7.62 6.89 -10.27
CA ILE A 364 -7.43 8.02 -9.35
C ILE A 364 -8.77 8.74 -9.19
N ASN A 365 -9.20 8.92 -7.95
CA ASN A 365 -10.46 9.58 -7.62
C ASN A 365 -10.35 11.11 -7.70
N SER A 366 -11.48 11.76 -7.91
CA SER A 366 -11.64 13.21 -7.70
C SER A 366 -11.79 13.50 -6.21
N PRO A 367 -11.13 14.55 -5.66
CA PRO A 367 -10.37 15.61 -6.36
C PRO A 367 -8.87 15.32 -6.59
N GLY A 368 -8.38 14.11 -6.29
CA GLY A 368 -6.98 13.72 -6.47
C GLY A 368 -6.48 13.74 -7.92
N ILE A 369 -7.36 13.89 -8.92
CA ILE A 369 -6.97 14.10 -10.31
C ILE A 369 -6.45 15.52 -10.60
N ASP A 370 -6.70 16.50 -9.71
CA ASP A 370 -6.26 17.87 -9.91
C ASP A 370 -4.74 18.05 -9.64
N PRO A 371 -4.00 18.76 -10.52
CA PRO A 371 -2.57 18.96 -10.35
C PRO A 371 -2.12 19.73 -9.10
N SER A 372 -2.95 20.61 -8.52
CA SER A 372 -2.61 21.30 -7.26
C SER A 372 -2.68 20.40 -6.05
N VAL A 373 -3.58 19.41 -6.08
CA VAL A 373 -3.80 18.52 -4.95
C VAL A 373 -2.58 17.61 -4.79
N ILE A 374 -2.16 17.37 -3.55
CA ILE A 374 -1.21 16.31 -3.20
C ILE A 374 -2.01 15.02 -3.09
N THR A 375 -1.89 14.17 -4.10
CA THR A 375 -2.63 12.91 -4.20
C THR A 375 -1.78 11.79 -3.65
N VAL A 376 -2.34 11.05 -2.69
CA VAL A 376 -1.57 10.11 -1.85
C VAL A 376 -2.05 8.69 -2.08
N GLY A 377 -1.17 7.84 -2.60
CA GLY A 377 -1.35 6.39 -2.62
C GLY A 377 -0.92 5.75 -1.30
N ALA A 378 -1.20 4.46 -1.12
CA ALA A 378 -0.93 3.73 0.10
C ALA A 378 0.21 2.72 -0.09
N VAL A 379 1.14 2.68 0.86
CA VAL A 379 2.07 1.56 1.03
C VAL A 379 1.57 0.61 2.11
N ASN A 380 1.98 -0.64 1.98
CA ASN A 380 1.93 -1.65 3.01
C ASN A 380 3.33 -1.81 3.57
N SER A 381 3.50 -1.39 4.83
CA SER A 381 4.75 -1.57 5.56
C SER A 381 4.87 -2.93 6.24
N TYR A 382 3.91 -3.83 6.02
CA TYR A 382 3.83 -5.13 6.68
C TYR A 382 3.86 -5.08 8.22
N GLY A 383 3.62 -3.90 8.80
CA GLY A 383 3.72 -3.67 10.23
C GLY A 383 5.15 -3.63 10.75
N THR A 384 6.15 -3.32 9.90
CA THR A 384 7.54 -3.12 10.29
C THR A 384 7.89 -1.62 10.29
N ASP A 385 8.93 -1.26 11.05
CA ASP A 385 9.51 0.10 11.00
C ASP A 385 10.51 0.22 9.83
N ALA A 386 11.08 -0.90 9.38
CA ALA A 386 11.98 -0.96 8.23
C ALA A 386 11.23 -0.61 6.95
N ARG A 387 11.89 0.12 6.05
CA ARG A 387 11.29 0.57 4.78
C ARG A 387 11.71 -0.25 3.56
N SER A 388 12.60 -1.22 3.76
CA SER A 388 13.17 -2.03 2.68
C SER A 388 12.20 -3.08 2.13
N ASP A 389 11.21 -3.46 2.93
CA ASP A 389 10.15 -4.42 2.63
C ASP A 389 8.82 -3.74 2.23
N ASP A 390 8.76 -2.40 2.27
CA ASP A 390 7.55 -1.66 1.93
C ASP A 390 7.15 -1.86 0.47
N THR A 391 5.86 -2.14 0.26
CA THR A 391 5.28 -2.34 -1.08
C THR A 391 4.07 -1.45 -1.30
N ILE A 392 3.73 -1.15 -2.56
CA ILE A 392 2.47 -0.47 -2.85
C ILE A 392 1.30 -1.37 -2.45
N ALA A 393 0.43 -0.84 -1.59
CA ALA A 393 -0.76 -1.55 -1.14
C ALA A 393 -1.61 -1.93 -2.35
N THR A 394 -2.09 -3.17 -2.35
CA THR A 394 -2.73 -3.76 -3.53
C THR A 394 -3.95 -2.95 -4.00
N TYR A 395 -4.74 -2.42 -3.07
CA TYR A 395 -5.91 -1.60 -3.33
C TYR A 395 -5.58 -0.16 -3.75
N SER A 396 -4.36 0.35 -3.56
CA SER A 396 -4.02 1.74 -3.85
C SER A 396 -4.30 2.07 -5.32
N SER A 397 -5.15 3.07 -5.58
CA SER A 397 -5.43 3.52 -6.93
C SER A 397 -4.17 4.02 -7.63
N ARG A 398 -4.10 3.76 -8.92
CA ARG A 398 -2.95 4.04 -9.79
C ARG A 398 -3.35 5.02 -10.88
N GLY A 399 -2.41 5.85 -11.31
CA GLY A 399 -2.57 6.73 -12.47
C GLY A 399 -2.59 5.97 -13.80
N PRO A 400 -2.56 6.69 -14.93
CA PRO A 400 -2.65 8.14 -15.01
C PRO A 400 -4.08 8.62 -14.74
N THR A 401 -4.30 9.92 -14.59
CA THR A 401 -5.67 10.45 -14.50
C THR A 401 -6.44 10.17 -15.78
N ARG A 402 -7.75 9.99 -15.65
CA ARG A 402 -8.66 9.85 -16.79
C ARG A 402 -9.38 11.18 -17.03
N GLY A 403 -9.94 11.35 -18.23
CA GLY A 403 -10.73 12.53 -18.57
C GLY A 403 -12.21 12.19 -18.66
N TYR A 404 -12.87 12.78 -19.65
CA TYR A 404 -14.32 12.75 -19.84
C TYR A 404 -14.72 12.06 -21.14
N THR A 405 -15.99 11.69 -21.25
CA THR A 405 -16.58 11.18 -22.49
C THR A 405 -17.44 12.28 -23.12
N THR A 406 -17.23 12.58 -24.40
CA THR A 406 -18.05 13.57 -25.11
C THR A 406 -19.48 13.06 -25.33
N THR A 407 -20.40 13.96 -25.69
CA THR A 407 -21.79 13.60 -26.05
C THR A 407 -21.88 12.54 -27.16
N ASN A 408 -20.88 12.48 -28.04
CA ASN A 408 -20.81 11.51 -29.13
C ASN A 408 -20.10 10.20 -28.73
N GLY A 409 -19.91 9.95 -27.42
CA GLY A 409 -19.28 8.72 -26.92
C GLY A 409 -17.75 8.68 -27.02
N VAL A 410 -17.09 9.75 -27.46
CA VAL A 410 -15.63 9.76 -27.64
C VAL A 410 -14.92 10.04 -26.32
N ARG A 411 -14.03 9.14 -25.89
CA ARG A 411 -13.25 9.30 -24.65
C ARG A 411 -12.06 10.26 -24.85
N LYS A 412 -12.07 11.36 -24.10
CA LYS A 412 -10.94 12.29 -23.95
C LYS A 412 -10.22 11.98 -22.63
N TYR A 413 -8.89 12.06 -22.64
CA TYR A 413 -8.08 11.69 -21.48
C TYR A 413 -7.17 12.86 -21.11
N ASP A 414 -7.06 13.11 -19.81
CA ASP A 414 -6.11 14.08 -19.27
C ASP A 414 -4.71 13.46 -19.13
N ASN A 415 -4.63 12.16 -18.82
CA ASN A 415 -3.39 11.37 -18.78
C ASN A 415 -2.29 11.97 -17.88
N LEU A 416 -2.67 12.62 -16.79
CA LEU A 416 -1.70 13.20 -15.86
C LEU A 416 -1.08 12.13 -14.96
N ILE A 417 0.18 12.31 -14.58
CA ILE A 417 0.86 11.40 -13.64
C ILE A 417 0.30 11.61 -12.23
N LYS A 418 -0.20 10.52 -11.63
CA LYS A 418 -0.70 10.43 -10.25
C LYS A 418 -0.53 8.98 -9.74
N PRO A 419 -0.46 8.72 -8.42
CA PRO A 419 -0.42 9.70 -7.32
C PRO A 419 0.87 10.54 -7.34
N ASP A 420 0.93 11.59 -6.53
CA ASP A 420 2.15 12.41 -6.42
C ASP A 420 3.20 11.72 -5.54
N ILE A 421 2.76 11.10 -4.44
CA ILE A 421 3.57 10.31 -3.50
C ILE A 421 2.73 9.18 -2.90
N VAL A 422 3.39 8.30 -2.14
CA VAL A 422 2.72 7.27 -1.32
C VAL A 422 3.14 7.39 0.14
N ALA A 423 2.30 6.89 1.05
CA ALA A 423 2.59 6.86 2.48
C ALA A 423 1.94 5.63 3.16
N PRO A 424 2.35 5.25 4.38
CA PRO A 424 1.77 4.10 5.07
C PRO A 424 0.26 4.21 5.19
N GLY A 425 -0.45 3.20 4.70
CA GLY A 425 -1.91 3.20 4.67
C GLY A 425 -2.54 1.83 4.84
N ASN A 426 -1.77 0.79 5.18
CA ASN A 426 -2.27 -0.56 5.40
C ASN A 426 -2.20 -0.92 6.89
N LYS A 427 -3.32 -1.40 7.44
CA LYS A 427 -3.47 -1.79 8.85
C LYS A 427 -2.95 -0.73 9.83
N ILE A 428 -3.28 0.54 9.59
CA ILE A 428 -2.92 1.64 10.48
C ILE A 428 -3.81 1.59 11.72
N ILE A 429 -3.17 1.59 12.90
CA ILE A 429 -3.84 1.66 14.20
C ILE A 429 -4.03 3.13 14.56
N ALA A 430 -5.27 3.53 14.81
CA ALA A 430 -5.59 4.89 15.25
C ALA A 430 -6.89 4.90 16.06
N ALA A 431 -7.35 6.08 16.49
CA ALA A 431 -8.51 6.25 17.36
C ALA A 431 -9.75 5.53 16.83
N ARG A 432 -10.45 4.83 17.73
CA ARG A 432 -11.77 4.29 17.47
C ARG A 432 -12.80 5.20 18.14
N SER A 433 -13.64 5.85 17.35
CA SER A 433 -14.78 6.61 17.88
C SER A 433 -15.72 5.74 18.71
N ASN A 434 -16.29 6.31 19.77
CA ASN A 434 -17.28 5.66 20.63
C ASN A 434 -18.70 6.25 20.51
N ASN A 435 -18.95 7.05 19.47
CA ASN A 435 -20.18 7.83 19.35
C ASN A 435 -21.38 7.10 18.72
N TYR A 436 -21.25 5.82 18.38
CA TYR A 436 -22.38 4.98 17.98
C TYR A 436 -22.95 4.25 19.19
N ASN A 437 -24.21 4.54 19.54
CA ASN A 437 -24.90 4.03 20.73
C ASN A 437 -24.10 4.21 22.04
N ASN A 438 -23.25 5.25 22.10
CA ASN A 438 -22.29 5.51 23.18
C ASN A 438 -21.35 4.31 23.48
N ASN A 439 -21.16 3.40 22.52
CA ASN A 439 -20.35 2.21 22.67
C ASN A 439 -19.79 1.74 21.30
N GLY A 440 -18.82 2.50 20.79
CA GLY A 440 -18.09 2.18 19.56
C GLY A 440 -18.54 2.98 18.34
N ASN A 441 -18.35 2.41 17.15
CA ASN A 441 -18.71 3.02 15.88
C ASN A 441 -19.29 1.98 14.92
N LYS A 442 -19.94 2.41 13.84
CA LYS A 442 -20.57 1.48 12.89
C LYS A 442 -19.58 0.54 12.21
N ILE A 443 -18.34 1.00 11.94
CA ILE A 443 -17.30 0.17 11.32
C ILE A 443 -16.95 -1.02 12.21
N THR A 444 -16.66 -0.79 13.49
CA THR A 444 -16.30 -1.86 14.44
C THR A 444 -17.52 -2.67 14.91
N ALA A 445 -18.73 -2.11 14.84
CA ALA A 445 -19.95 -2.89 15.03
C ALA A 445 -20.17 -3.90 13.89
N ALA A 446 -19.91 -3.51 12.64
CA ALA A 446 -19.99 -4.40 11.48
C ALA A 446 -18.80 -5.36 11.39
N TYR A 447 -17.61 -4.90 11.80
CA TYR A 447 -16.35 -5.64 11.70
C TYR A 447 -15.59 -5.62 13.04
N PRO A 448 -16.01 -6.41 14.04
CA PRO A 448 -15.39 -6.40 15.37
C PRO A 448 -13.90 -6.76 15.38
N ALA A 449 -13.44 -7.53 14.38
CA ALA A 449 -12.04 -7.90 14.22
C ALA A 449 -11.10 -6.71 13.93
N LEU A 450 -11.65 -5.54 13.59
CA LEU A 450 -10.86 -4.31 13.42
C LEU A 450 -10.51 -3.65 14.76
N LEU A 451 -11.14 -4.03 15.88
CA LEU A 451 -10.78 -3.52 17.19
C LEU A 451 -9.34 -3.92 17.52
N ALA A 452 -8.54 -2.94 17.94
CA ALA A 452 -7.14 -3.11 18.27
C ALA A 452 -6.87 -2.76 19.74
N GLY A 453 -5.88 -3.44 20.30
CA GLY A 453 -5.49 -3.27 21.69
C GLY A 453 -6.42 -3.96 22.70
N ASN A 454 -5.91 -4.13 23.92
CA ASN A 454 -6.66 -4.62 25.06
C ASN A 454 -6.80 -3.46 26.05
N THR A 455 -7.94 -2.78 26.02
CA THR A 455 -8.30 -1.72 26.97
C THR A 455 -9.79 -1.77 27.24
N THR A 456 -10.16 -1.55 28.50
CA THR A 456 -11.55 -1.38 28.94
C THR A 456 -11.97 0.09 28.99
N VAL A 457 -11.02 1.02 28.85
CA VAL A 457 -11.26 2.47 28.83
C VAL A 457 -11.69 2.85 27.41
N LEU A 458 -12.97 3.20 27.23
CA LEU A 458 -13.54 3.55 25.93
C LEU A 458 -12.76 4.67 25.24
N GLN A 459 -12.33 5.69 25.98
CA GLN A 459 -11.60 6.84 25.44
C GLN A 459 -10.18 6.50 24.96
N ASP A 460 -9.68 5.28 25.23
CA ASP A 460 -8.37 4.78 24.77
C ASP A 460 -8.49 3.71 23.67
N THR A 461 -9.70 3.37 23.22
CA THR A 461 -9.89 2.29 22.25
C THR A 461 -9.38 2.67 20.87
N VAL A 462 -8.66 1.76 20.22
CA VAL A 462 -8.11 1.97 18.88
C VAL A 462 -8.61 0.90 17.90
N MET A 463 -8.48 1.15 16.60
CA MET A 463 -8.86 0.20 15.56
C MET A 463 -7.91 0.22 14.37
N TYR A 464 -7.85 -0.92 13.66
CA TYR A 464 -7.17 -1.06 12.38
C TYR A 464 -8.04 -0.52 11.24
N MET A 465 -7.44 0.28 10.36
CA MET A 465 -8.01 0.59 9.06
C MET A 465 -6.94 0.51 7.96
N SER A 466 -7.39 0.17 6.75
CA SER A 466 -6.53 0.12 5.56
C SER A 466 -7.19 0.93 4.44
N GLY A 467 -6.42 1.80 3.80
CA GLY A 467 -6.89 2.62 2.70
C GLY A 467 -5.93 3.75 2.37
N THR A 468 -6.04 4.29 1.17
CA THR A 468 -5.42 5.58 0.82
C THR A 468 -5.97 6.71 1.71
N SER A 469 -7.16 6.53 2.28
CA SER A 469 -7.76 7.36 3.34
C SER A 469 -6.94 7.42 4.63
N MET A 470 -6.12 6.40 4.92
CA MET A 470 -5.21 6.41 6.08
C MET A 470 -3.83 6.96 5.69
N ALA A 471 -3.42 6.82 4.43
CA ALA A 471 -2.17 7.40 3.93
C ALA A 471 -2.23 8.92 3.76
N ALA A 472 -3.34 9.46 3.27
CA ALA A 472 -3.55 10.91 3.09
C ALA A 472 -3.29 11.74 4.38
N PRO A 473 -3.83 11.38 5.56
CA PRO A 473 -3.59 12.14 6.79
C PRO A 473 -2.13 12.06 7.27
N VAL A 474 -1.37 11.01 6.91
CA VAL A 474 0.08 10.97 7.16
C VAL A 474 0.78 12.14 6.45
N VAL A 475 0.46 12.31 5.17
CA VAL A 475 1.00 13.40 4.34
C VAL A 475 0.45 14.76 4.77
N ALA A 476 -0.81 14.84 5.18
CA ALA A 476 -1.39 16.07 5.73
C ALA A 476 -0.67 16.51 7.02
N GLY A 477 -0.34 15.56 7.90
CA GLY A 477 0.50 15.80 9.07
C GLY A 477 1.91 16.26 8.68
N ALA A 478 2.55 15.62 7.71
CA ALA A 478 3.86 16.06 7.22
C ALA A 478 3.82 17.49 6.65
N ALA A 479 2.79 17.83 5.86
CA ALA A 479 2.58 19.19 5.37
C ALA A 479 2.35 20.20 6.52
N ALA A 480 1.65 19.80 7.58
CA ALA A 480 1.48 20.63 8.78
C ALA A 480 2.80 20.87 9.50
N LEU A 481 3.66 19.85 9.65
CA LEU A 481 5.02 20.00 10.20
C LEU A 481 5.83 20.99 9.36
N LEU A 482 5.79 20.88 8.03
CA LEU A 482 6.48 21.81 7.13
C LEU A 482 5.97 23.25 7.33
N CYS A 483 4.65 23.44 7.45
CA CYS A 483 4.06 24.75 7.74
C CYS A 483 4.43 25.29 9.13
N GLN A 484 4.58 24.41 10.13
CA GLN A 484 5.07 24.80 11.45
C GLN A 484 6.52 25.29 11.37
N VAL A 485 7.37 24.60 10.61
CA VAL A 485 8.78 25.01 10.42
C VAL A 485 8.90 26.32 9.66
N ASN A 486 8.16 26.48 8.56
CA ASN A 486 8.16 27.71 7.78
C ASN A 486 6.73 28.06 7.32
N PRO A 487 6.03 28.94 8.04
CA PRO A 487 4.64 29.26 7.75
C PRO A 487 4.47 30.04 6.44
N ASN A 488 5.53 30.60 5.86
CA ASN A 488 5.42 31.38 4.63
C ASN A 488 5.53 30.53 3.36
N MET A 489 5.76 29.21 3.49
CA MET A 489 5.89 28.35 2.32
C MET A 489 4.55 28.22 1.57
N PRO A 490 4.55 28.45 0.25
CA PRO A 490 3.38 28.24 -0.58
C PRO A 490 3.10 26.74 -0.79
N PRO A 491 1.84 26.36 -1.05
CA PRO A 491 1.46 24.95 -1.16
C PRO A 491 2.25 24.16 -2.22
N SER A 492 2.56 24.76 -3.36
CA SER A 492 3.30 24.10 -4.43
C SER A 492 4.75 23.81 -4.05
N LEU A 493 5.38 24.65 -3.22
CA LEU A 493 6.71 24.37 -2.67
C LEU A 493 6.67 23.24 -1.65
N ILE A 494 5.65 23.20 -0.78
CA ILE A 494 5.45 22.09 0.16
C ILE A 494 5.30 20.77 -0.59
N LYS A 495 4.44 20.75 -1.62
CA LYS A 495 4.27 19.61 -2.52
C LYS A 495 5.59 19.19 -3.19
N ALA A 496 6.38 20.15 -3.67
CA ALA A 496 7.66 19.90 -4.31
C ALA A 496 8.70 19.31 -3.34
N ILE A 497 8.81 19.84 -2.11
CA ILE A 497 9.71 19.32 -1.08
C ILE A 497 9.35 17.87 -0.72
N LEU A 498 8.07 17.59 -0.48
CA LEU A 498 7.60 16.24 -0.13
C LEU A 498 7.94 15.20 -1.20
N MET A 499 7.80 15.54 -2.49
CA MET A 499 8.19 14.67 -3.61
C MET A 499 9.71 14.55 -3.73
N TYR A 500 10.43 15.66 -3.64
CA TYR A 500 11.88 15.70 -3.83
C TYR A 500 12.63 14.82 -2.82
N THR A 501 12.14 14.75 -1.58
CA THR A 501 12.77 14.00 -0.50
C THR A 501 12.26 12.56 -0.37
N ALA A 502 11.20 12.19 -1.09
CA ALA A 502 10.59 10.86 -1.02
C ALA A 502 11.59 9.75 -1.36
N GLN A 503 11.35 8.54 -0.83
CA GLN A 503 12.11 7.34 -1.11
C GLN A 503 11.51 6.61 -2.33
N PRO A 504 12.24 6.46 -3.44
CA PRO A 504 11.80 5.57 -4.51
C PRO A 504 11.75 4.12 -4.02
N LEU A 505 10.62 3.46 -4.26
CA LEU A 505 10.41 2.03 -3.98
C LEU A 505 10.82 1.20 -5.19
N ASN A 506 11.55 0.11 -4.94
CA ASN A 506 11.99 -0.81 -5.98
C ASN A 506 10.80 -1.58 -6.57
N GLY A 507 10.81 -1.80 -7.88
CA GLY A 507 9.80 -2.64 -8.55
C GLY A 507 8.44 -1.97 -8.80
N PHE A 508 8.30 -0.67 -8.54
CA PHE A 508 7.07 0.09 -8.80
C PHE A 508 7.33 1.22 -9.79
N ASN A 509 6.37 1.50 -10.66
CA ASN A 509 6.47 2.63 -11.59
C ASN A 509 5.81 3.91 -11.02
N MET A 510 6.04 5.05 -11.67
CA MET A 510 5.57 6.36 -11.22
C MET A 510 4.05 6.48 -11.13
N LEU A 511 3.28 5.70 -11.88
CA LEU A 511 1.82 5.68 -11.80
C LEU A 511 1.31 4.89 -10.58
N GLU A 512 2.18 4.10 -9.94
CA GLU A 512 1.89 3.37 -8.72
C GLU A 512 2.39 4.11 -7.48
N GLN A 513 3.63 4.61 -7.52
CA GLN A 513 4.29 5.19 -6.35
C GLN A 513 4.44 6.73 -6.38
N GLY A 514 4.15 7.38 -7.50
CA GLY A 514 4.48 8.79 -7.69
C GLY A 514 5.99 9.01 -7.61
N ALA A 515 6.42 10.05 -6.89
CA ALA A 515 7.83 10.33 -6.63
C ALA A 515 8.46 9.36 -5.59
N GLY A 516 7.65 8.52 -4.96
CA GLY A 516 8.08 7.56 -3.96
C GLY A 516 7.33 7.69 -2.64
N GLU A 517 7.80 6.95 -1.65
CA GLU A 517 7.24 6.92 -0.31
C GLU A 517 7.74 8.09 0.55
N LEU A 518 6.80 8.73 1.25
CA LEU A 518 7.00 9.88 2.12
C LEU A 518 8.24 9.76 3.04
N ASN A 519 9.01 10.84 3.10
CA ASN A 519 10.16 10.98 3.99
C ASN A 519 10.04 12.30 4.76
N ILE A 520 9.55 12.23 6.00
CA ILE A 520 9.27 13.43 6.81
C ILE A 520 10.57 14.05 7.33
N GLU A 521 11.55 13.23 7.68
CA GLU A 521 12.89 13.67 8.11
C GLU A 521 13.53 14.59 7.06
N GLY A 522 13.70 14.09 5.84
CA GLY A 522 14.32 14.84 4.77
C GLY A 522 13.54 16.09 4.39
N ALA A 523 12.21 15.99 4.35
CA ALA A 523 11.32 17.11 4.03
C ALA A 523 11.44 18.25 5.04
N VAL A 524 11.46 17.94 6.35
CA VAL A 524 11.60 18.94 7.41
C VAL A 524 13.01 19.51 7.45
N ARG A 525 14.05 18.66 7.32
CA ARG A 525 15.44 19.12 7.23
C ARG A 525 15.64 20.12 6.10
N LEU A 526 15.02 19.89 4.94
CA LEU A 526 15.04 20.82 3.82
C LEU A 526 14.21 22.09 4.09
N ALA A 527 12.99 21.94 4.60
CA ALA A 527 12.09 23.07 4.89
C ALA A 527 12.68 24.08 5.89
N LYS A 528 13.51 23.64 6.84
CA LYS A 528 14.24 24.51 7.78
C LYS A 528 15.17 25.49 7.06
N LEU A 529 15.72 25.09 5.92
CA LEU A 529 16.69 25.89 5.16
C LEU A 529 16.00 26.87 4.21
N VAL A 530 14.73 26.65 3.87
CA VAL A 530 13.96 27.55 3.02
C VAL A 530 13.86 28.94 3.67
N LYS A 531 14.19 30.00 2.91
CA LYS A 531 14.11 31.38 3.40
C LYS A 531 12.70 31.72 3.90
N LYS A 532 12.61 32.55 4.95
CA LYS A 532 11.32 33.01 5.49
C LYS A 532 10.61 33.99 4.54
N THR A 533 11.38 34.82 3.83
CA THR A 533 10.86 35.68 2.76
C THR A 533 11.03 34.95 1.44
N MET A 534 9.91 34.61 0.79
CA MET A 534 9.92 33.88 -0.47
C MET A 534 10.46 34.78 -1.60
N PRO A 535 11.41 34.29 -2.41
CA PRO A 535 11.81 35.00 -3.62
C PRO A 535 10.64 35.12 -4.60
N THR A 536 10.72 36.11 -5.49
CA THR A 536 9.72 36.33 -6.56
C THR A 536 10.28 36.12 -7.96
N THR A 537 11.62 36.05 -8.08
CA THR A 537 12.33 35.92 -9.35
C THR A 537 12.86 34.51 -9.52
N VAL A 538 12.62 33.89 -10.68
CA VAL A 538 13.16 32.57 -11.02
C VAL A 538 14.69 32.60 -10.99
N GLY A 539 15.30 31.58 -10.37
CA GLY A 539 16.76 31.50 -10.21
C GLY A 539 17.31 32.21 -8.98
N ALA A 540 16.50 32.97 -8.23
CA ALA A 540 16.93 33.51 -6.95
C ALA A 540 17.12 32.38 -5.92
N ALA A 541 18.12 32.49 -5.03
CA ALA A 541 18.38 31.45 -4.03
C ALA A 541 17.17 31.24 -3.11
N LEU A 542 16.67 30.00 -3.08
CA LEU A 542 15.54 29.56 -2.24
C LEU A 542 15.97 29.27 -0.80
N LEU A 543 17.16 28.69 -0.64
CA LEU A 543 17.69 28.28 0.65
C LEU A 543 18.57 29.36 1.28
N SER A 544 18.59 29.38 2.61
CA SER A 544 19.45 30.22 3.45
C SER A 544 20.84 29.62 3.67
N ALA A 545 21.01 28.33 3.35
CA ALA A 545 22.28 27.61 3.38
C ALA A 545 22.33 26.59 2.23
N THR A 546 23.41 25.81 2.16
CA THR A 546 23.59 24.77 1.15
C THR A 546 22.55 23.67 1.27
N LEU A 547 22.14 23.11 0.12
CA LEU A 547 21.26 21.93 0.08
C LEU A 547 21.85 20.80 0.95
N PRO A 548 21.06 20.19 1.85
CA PRO A 548 21.56 19.16 2.75
C PRO A 548 21.75 17.85 1.98
N THR A 549 22.58 16.95 2.50
CA THR A 549 22.83 15.64 1.87
C THR A 549 21.52 14.92 1.57
N GLN A 550 21.35 14.48 0.32
CA GLN A 550 20.08 13.92 -0.18
C GLN A 550 19.93 12.43 0.13
N THR A 551 20.18 12.08 1.40
CA THR A 551 20.02 10.76 1.99
C THR A 551 19.34 10.91 3.33
N SER A 552 18.53 9.93 3.71
CA SER A 552 17.91 9.84 5.04
C SER A 552 18.12 8.45 5.61
N THR A 553 18.18 8.36 6.94
CA THR A 553 18.22 7.09 7.67
C THR A 553 16.99 7.03 8.56
N ILE A 554 16.09 6.09 8.28
CA ILE A 554 14.85 5.88 9.02
C ILE A 554 14.82 4.42 9.46
N ALA A 555 14.56 4.18 10.75
CA ALA A 555 14.50 2.84 11.33
C ALA A 555 15.72 1.94 11.00
N GLY A 556 16.92 2.53 11.00
CA GLY A 556 18.17 1.82 10.67
C GLY A 556 18.46 1.66 9.18
N THR A 557 17.49 1.93 8.30
CA THR A 557 17.66 1.83 6.85
C THR A 557 18.03 3.18 6.24
N THR A 558 19.16 3.23 5.53
CA THR A 558 19.60 4.42 4.80
C THR A 558 19.20 4.34 3.33
N PHE A 559 18.59 5.40 2.81
CA PHE A 559 18.16 5.48 1.42
C PHE A 559 18.47 6.85 0.80
N LYS A 560 18.56 6.88 -0.54
CA LYS A 560 18.70 8.10 -1.33
C LYS A 560 17.32 8.71 -1.60
N TRP A 561 17.25 10.03 -1.61
CA TRP A 561 16.04 10.75 -2.01
C TRP A 561 15.78 10.58 -3.52
N GLY A 562 14.52 10.74 -3.94
CA GLY A 562 14.12 10.71 -5.36
C GLY A 562 14.62 11.91 -6.16
N GLN A 563 14.91 13.05 -5.51
CA GLN A 563 15.52 14.25 -6.10
C GLN A 563 14.78 14.82 -7.32
N GLY A 564 13.46 14.62 -7.36
CA GLY A 564 12.64 15.16 -8.43
C GLY A 564 11.18 15.33 -8.04
N VAL A 565 10.44 15.95 -8.95
CA VAL A 565 9.06 16.37 -8.75
C VAL A 565 8.23 16.04 -9.99
N ILE A 566 7.03 15.51 -9.74
CA ILE A 566 6.07 15.23 -10.80
C ILE A 566 5.40 16.54 -11.23
N THR A 567 5.34 16.73 -12.54
CA THR A 567 4.54 17.75 -13.21
C THR A 567 3.40 17.06 -13.98
N ASN A 568 2.53 17.83 -14.65
CA ASN A 568 1.36 17.26 -15.35
C ASN A 568 1.72 16.05 -16.22
N PHE A 569 2.79 16.20 -17.01
CA PHE A 569 3.21 15.22 -18.00
C PHE A 569 4.69 14.87 -17.92
N GLY A 570 5.36 15.17 -16.81
CA GLY A 570 6.80 15.04 -16.75
C GLY A 570 7.32 14.86 -15.34
N PHE A 571 8.62 14.61 -15.27
CA PHE A 571 9.34 14.53 -14.03
C PHE A 571 10.53 15.48 -14.12
N LEU A 572 10.51 16.54 -13.31
CA LEU A 572 11.65 17.44 -13.20
C LEU A 572 12.59 16.90 -12.14
N SER A 573 13.89 16.98 -12.37
CA SER A 573 14.92 16.50 -11.46
C SER A 573 16.07 17.50 -11.32
N GLY A 574 16.90 17.28 -10.31
CA GLY A 574 18.13 18.03 -10.09
C GLY A 574 18.06 18.95 -8.87
N SER A 575 19.24 19.30 -8.34
CA SER A 575 19.38 20.10 -7.12
C SER A 575 18.87 21.54 -7.27
N ASP A 576 18.84 22.06 -8.50
CA ASP A 576 18.31 23.39 -8.84
C ASP A 576 16.86 23.60 -8.39
N LEU A 577 16.06 22.53 -8.40
CA LEU A 577 14.67 22.55 -7.90
C LEU A 577 14.59 23.04 -6.45
N MET A 578 15.60 22.75 -5.64
CA MET A 578 15.62 23.10 -4.22
C MET A 578 16.62 24.20 -3.89
N ASN A 579 17.69 24.39 -4.67
CA ASN A 579 18.64 25.50 -4.48
C ASN A 579 18.03 26.85 -4.88
N TYR A 580 17.21 26.87 -5.94
CA TYR A 580 16.71 28.10 -6.55
C TYR A 580 15.19 28.14 -6.61
N TRP A 581 14.67 29.37 -6.54
CA TRP A 581 13.26 29.65 -6.71
C TRP A 581 12.80 29.28 -8.12
N GLN A 582 11.79 28.42 -8.19
CA GLN A 582 11.10 28.07 -9.42
C GLN A 582 9.82 28.91 -9.50
N GLY A 583 9.49 29.42 -10.68
CA GLY A 583 8.29 30.24 -10.88
C GLY A 583 7.00 29.50 -10.50
N VAL A 584 6.98 28.18 -10.65
CA VAL A 584 5.86 27.30 -10.25
C VAL A 584 5.65 27.18 -8.74
N TYR A 585 6.55 27.68 -7.90
CA TYR A 585 6.36 27.70 -6.45
C TYR A 585 5.54 28.90 -5.97
N GLY A 586 5.31 29.90 -6.83
CA GLY A 586 4.56 31.10 -6.46
C GLY A 586 3.16 30.83 -5.92
N SER A 587 2.64 31.75 -5.12
CA SER A 587 1.26 31.65 -4.62
C SER A 587 0.27 31.55 -5.77
N GLY A 588 -0.65 30.60 -5.69
CA GLY A 588 -1.64 30.31 -6.74
C GLY A 588 -1.06 29.68 -8.02
N GLN A 589 0.24 29.38 -8.06
CA GLN A 589 0.86 28.65 -9.17
C GLN A 589 0.71 27.15 -8.99
N VAL A 590 0.94 26.38 -10.04
CA VAL A 590 0.75 24.94 -10.04
C VAL A 590 2.02 24.28 -10.50
N LEU A 591 2.50 23.31 -9.74
CA LEU A 591 3.70 22.56 -10.12
C LEU A 591 3.53 21.86 -11.48
N GLY A 592 2.32 21.39 -11.76
CA GLY A 592 1.95 20.79 -13.04
C GLY A 592 2.18 21.68 -14.25
N ASP A 593 2.05 23.01 -14.11
CA ASP A 593 2.18 23.99 -15.20
C ASP A 593 3.64 24.27 -15.59
N ALA A 594 4.61 23.65 -14.90
CA ALA A 594 6.02 23.71 -15.26
C ALA A 594 6.31 23.06 -16.62
N THR A 595 5.44 22.14 -17.06
CA THR A 595 5.58 21.38 -18.30
C THR A 595 4.31 21.45 -19.12
N THR A 596 4.48 21.56 -20.44
CA THR A 596 3.37 21.49 -21.40
C THR A 596 3.55 20.30 -22.34
N TYR A 597 2.45 19.91 -22.96
CA TYR A 597 2.43 18.96 -24.07
C TYR A 597 1.81 19.65 -25.27
N ALA A 598 2.62 19.89 -26.30
CA ALA A 598 2.18 20.50 -27.55
C ALA A 598 3.01 19.93 -28.70
N ASN A 599 2.40 19.76 -29.87
CA ASN A 599 3.06 19.23 -31.07
C ASN A 599 3.84 17.93 -30.79
N SER A 600 3.21 17.02 -30.03
CA SER A 600 3.78 15.73 -29.65
C SER A 600 5.09 15.79 -28.85
N THR A 601 5.43 16.96 -28.29
CA THR A 601 6.65 17.18 -27.52
C THR A 601 6.31 17.66 -26.11
N PHE A 602 6.98 17.08 -25.12
CA PHE A 602 6.97 17.59 -23.75
C PHE A 602 8.08 18.62 -23.58
N SER A 603 7.74 19.79 -23.07
CA SER A 603 8.73 20.86 -22.88
C SER A 603 8.48 21.61 -21.57
N LYS A 604 9.58 22.16 -21.02
CA LYS A 604 9.49 23.11 -19.91
C LYS A 604 8.84 24.40 -20.39
N VAL A 605 7.92 24.94 -19.61
CA VAL A 605 7.33 26.25 -19.88
C VAL A 605 8.33 27.34 -19.50
N SER A 606 8.58 28.27 -20.41
CA SER A 606 9.52 29.38 -20.19
C SER A 606 9.14 30.22 -18.97
N GLY A 607 10.12 30.61 -18.17
CA GLY A 607 9.92 31.42 -16.96
C GLY A 607 9.25 30.70 -15.79
N LYS A 608 8.97 29.39 -15.89
CA LYS A 608 8.39 28.59 -14.80
C LYS A 608 9.42 27.81 -14.01
N THR A 609 10.56 27.50 -14.61
CA THR A 609 11.66 26.75 -13.99
C THR A 609 13.02 27.30 -14.40
N THR A 610 14.06 27.03 -13.61
CA THR A 610 15.45 27.34 -13.96
C THR A 610 15.95 26.44 -15.08
N SER A 611 17.04 26.84 -15.73
CA SER A 611 17.70 26.05 -16.77
C SER A 611 18.23 24.72 -16.23
N GLY A 612 18.76 24.70 -14.99
CA GLY A 612 19.32 23.51 -14.35
C GLY A 612 18.31 22.48 -13.81
N ALA A 613 17.00 22.78 -13.84
CA ALA A 613 15.97 21.76 -13.63
C ALA A 613 15.86 20.87 -14.88
N THR A 614 16.27 19.61 -14.77
CA THR A 614 16.28 18.67 -15.90
C THR A 614 14.91 18.02 -16.06
N LEU A 615 14.32 18.14 -17.25
CA LEU A 615 13.06 17.48 -17.58
C LEU A 615 13.34 16.09 -18.12
N PHE A 616 12.89 15.08 -17.37
CA PHE A 616 12.65 13.75 -17.92
C PHE A 616 11.23 13.72 -18.45
N SER A 617 11.09 13.64 -19.78
CA SER A 617 9.81 13.40 -20.45
C SER A 617 9.43 11.93 -20.30
N GLY A 618 9.01 11.55 -19.09
CA GLY A 618 8.64 10.18 -18.72
C GLY A 618 7.14 9.86 -18.78
N ALA A 619 6.29 10.76 -19.27
CA ALA A 619 4.86 10.46 -19.40
C ALA A 619 4.59 9.69 -20.70
N LEU A 620 4.54 8.37 -20.56
CA LEU A 620 3.51 7.48 -21.13
C LEU A 620 2.78 8.06 -22.36
N ASN A 621 3.30 7.81 -23.56
CA ASN A 621 2.57 8.10 -24.80
C ASN A 621 1.43 7.06 -24.96
N ILE A 622 0.26 7.34 -24.39
CA ILE A 622 -0.98 6.64 -24.72
C ILE A 622 -1.92 7.60 -25.42
N LYS A 623 -1.84 7.61 -26.75
CA LYS A 623 -3.00 7.44 -27.64
C LYS A 623 -2.55 6.98 -29.02
N GLY A 624 -3.30 6.03 -29.60
CA GLY A 624 -3.26 5.79 -31.04
C GLY A 624 -3.51 7.09 -31.82
N SER A 625 -2.94 7.28 -32.99
CA SER A 625 -2.21 6.33 -33.84
C SER A 625 -0.73 6.71 -33.98
N GLY A 626 0.13 6.07 -33.18
CA GLY A 626 1.59 6.05 -33.37
C GLY A 626 2.41 7.09 -32.57
N LEU A 627 3.17 6.61 -31.57
CA LEU A 627 4.64 6.76 -31.47
C LEU A 627 5.14 6.41 -30.04
N ILE A 628 6.03 5.42 -29.96
CA ILE A 628 6.82 5.08 -28.77
C ILE A 628 8.15 5.83 -28.87
N LEU A 629 8.58 6.50 -27.79
CA LEU A 629 9.97 6.91 -27.59
C LEU A 629 10.39 6.47 -26.18
N GLY A 630 11.39 5.60 -26.13
CA GLY A 630 11.91 4.98 -24.90
C GLY A 630 12.95 5.83 -24.19
N ASP A 631 13.32 5.40 -22.98
CA ASP A 631 14.55 5.79 -22.33
C ASP A 631 15.67 4.76 -22.58
N SER A 632 16.88 5.17 -22.25
CA SER A 632 18.14 4.73 -22.83
C SER A 632 18.66 3.38 -22.32
N THR A 633 17.86 2.31 -22.28
CA THR A 633 18.36 0.91 -22.27
C THR A 633 17.24 -0.12 -22.52
N ASN A 634 16.95 -0.36 -23.81
CA ASN A 634 16.81 -1.67 -24.46
C ASN A 634 15.78 -2.73 -24.02
N THR A 635 14.57 -2.44 -23.51
CA THR A 635 13.44 -3.36 -23.74
C THR A 635 12.05 -2.72 -23.64
N VAL A 636 11.18 -2.98 -24.63
CA VAL A 636 9.74 -2.68 -24.56
C VAL A 636 9.00 -4.01 -24.34
N PHE A 637 8.40 -4.18 -23.16
CA PHE A 637 7.48 -5.29 -22.89
C PHE A 637 6.03 -4.79 -22.92
N SER A 638 5.23 -5.35 -23.83
CA SER A 638 3.77 -5.15 -23.88
C SER A 638 3.09 -6.49 -23.72
N SER A 639 2.21 -6.64 -22.72
CA SER A 639 1.37 -7.83 -22.55
C SER A 639 0.07 -7.73 -23.37
N GLY A 640 0.19 -7.29 -24.61
CA GLY A 640 -0.91 -6.98 -25.52
C GLY A 640 -0.43 -6.49 -26.89
N GLN A 641 -1.36 -6.11 -27.77
CA GLN A 641 -1.05 -5.76 -29.16
C GLN A 641 -0.16 -4.51 -29.29
N VAL A 642 0.91 -4.61 -30.09
CA VAL A 642 1.70 -3.48 -30.57
C VAL A 642 1.27 -3.21 -32.01
N LEU A 643 0.56 -2.09 -32.23
CA LEU A 643 0.09 -1.69 -33.57
C LEU A 643 0.77 -0.39 -33.98
N GLY A 644 1.57 -0.47 -35.06
CA GLY A 644 2.14 0.66 -35.76
C GLY A 644 1.43 0.86 -37.10
N ASP A 645 1.14 2.10 -37.43
CA ASP A 645 0.82 2.55 -38.79
C ASP A 645 2.17 2.89 -39.44
N GLY A 646 2.64 2.05 -40.37
CA GLY A 646 3.92 2.23 -41.07
C GLY A 646 5.02 1.24 -40.63
N GLN A 647 6.00 1.70 -39.86
CA GLN A 647 7.19 0.90 -39.50
C GLN A 647 7.28 0.66 -37.99
N VAL A 648 7.54 -0.59 -37.60
CA VAL A 648 7.94 -0.98 -36.25
C VAL A 648 9.44 -1.29 -36.28
N LEU A 649 10.26 -0.42 -35.68
CA LEU A 649 11.72 -0.58 -35.65
C LEU A 649 12.19 -0.86 -34.22
N GLY A 650 13.01 -1.89 -34.06
CA GLY A 650 13.76 -2.19 -32.85
C GLY A 650 15.22 -2.49 -33.22
N ASP A 651 16.16 -2.04 -32.40
CA ASP A 651 17.61 -2.29 -32.59
C ASP A 651 18.03 -3.70 -32.11
N GLY A 652 17.12 -4.67 -32.25
CA GLY A 652 17.25 -6.00 -31.65
C GLY A 652 16.01 -6.86 -31.88
N LEU A 653 15.62 -7.65 -30.88
CA LEU A 653 14.58 -8.67 -30.99
C LEU A 653 13.16 -8.11 -30.79
N ILE A 654 12.28 -8.34 -31.76
CA ILE A 654 10.82 -8.11 -31.63
C ILE A 654 10.15 -9.45 -31.32
N LEU A 655 9.65 -9.63 -30.10
CA LEU A 655 8.85 -10.81 -29.70
C LEU A 655 7.39 -10.43 -29.48
N GLY A 656 6.49 -11.16 -30.13
CA GLY A 656 5.06 -11.17 -29.84
C GLY A 656 4.61 -12.61 -29.63
N ASP A 657 3.67 -12.84 -28.71
CA ASP A 657 3.06 -14.14 -28.43
C ASP A 657 1.90 -14.48 -29.39
N GLY A 658 1.74 -13.70 -30.47
CA GLY A 658 0.66 -13.80 -31.44
C GLY A 658 1.07 -13.35 -32.85
N ILE A 659 0.16 -12.68 -33.56
CA ILE A 659 0.34 -12.33 -34.99
C ILE A 659 1.22 -11.08 -35.15
N ILE A 660 2.29 -11.18 -35.94
CA ILE A 660 3.05 -10.03 -36.45
C ILE A 660 2.52 -9.72 -37.86
N ILE A 661 1.80 -8.60 -38.02
CA ILE A 661 1.31 -8.12 -39.33
C ILE A 661 2.08 -6.85 -39.69
N SER A 662 2.80 -6.87 -40.80
CA SER A 662 3.41 -5.70 -41.44
C SER A 662 2.81 -5.57 -42.83
N ASP A 663 2.50 -4.35 -43.27
CA ASP A 663 2.03 -4.11 -44.65
C ASP A 663 3.18 -4.11 -45.68
N GLY A 664 4.42 -4.26 -45.20
CA GLY A 664 5.63 -4.28 -46.01
C GLY A 664 6.67 -5.29 -45.56
N LEU A 665 7.92 -4.86 -45.47
CA LEU A 665 9.11 -5.70 -45.35
C LEU A 665 9.36 -6.16 -43.90
N ILE A 666 9.57 -7.47 -43.71
CA ILE A 666 10.09 -8.07 -42.48
C ILE A 666 11.56 -8.42 -42.74
N LEU A 667 12.50 -7.70 -42.12
CA LEU A 667 13.93 -8.06 -42.14
C LEU A 667 14.32 -8.62 -40.77
N GLY A 668 14.84 -9.84 -40.77
CA GLY A 668 15.58 -10.42 -39.65
C GLY A 668 16.93 -10.90 -40.17
N ASP A 669 17.98 -10.83 -39.36
CA ASP A 669 19.32 -11.32 -39.70
C ASP A 669 19.47 -12.85 -39.53
N GLY A 670 18.34 -13.55 -39.36
CA GLY A 670 18.27 -15.00 -39.12
C GLY A 670 17.02 -15.67 -39.70
N THR A 671 16.47 -16.66 -38.99
CA THR A 671 15.37 -17.51 -39.47
C THR A 671 13.98 -16.90 -39.29
N THR A 672 13.25 -16.75 -40.40
CA THR A 672 11.82 -16.40 -40.42
C THR A 672 10.98 -17.69 -40.55
N ARG A 673 10.01 -17.91 -39.65
CA ARG A 673 9.08 -19.06 -39.69
C ARG A 673 7.64 -18.59 -39.83
N ALA A 674 6.84 -19.26 -40.65
CA ALA A 674 5.41 -19.02 -40.77
C ALA A 674 4.69 -20.34 -41.06
N ASP A 675 3.49 -20.51 -40.50
CA ASP A 675 2.76 -21.79 -40.56
C ASP A 675 2.02 -22.03 -41.90
N LEU A 676 1.99 -21.08 -42.84
CA LEU A 676 1.21 -21.25 -44.09
C LEU A 676 1.94 -20.90 -45.40
N THR A 677 2.64 -19.78 -45.54
CA THR A 677 3.38 -19.49 -46.79
C THR A 677 4.55 -18.54 -46.55
N LEU A 678 5.74 -18.92 -47.04
CA LEU A 678 6.95 -18.10 -47.06
C LEU A 678 7.42 -18.03 -48.52
N ARG A 679 7.45 -16.83 -49.13
CA ARG A 679 8.05 -16.61 -50.45
C ARG A 679 9.24 -15.67 -50.30
N SER A 680 10.44 -16.17 -50.62
CA SER A 680 11.67 -15.37 -50.65
C SER A 680 12.01 -14.99 -52.09
N SER A 681 12.23 -13.71 -52.36
CA SER A 681 12.96 -13.29 -53.55
C SER A 681 14.46 -13.38 -53.27
N SER A 682 15.08 -14.41 -53.85
CA SER A 682 16.52 -14.62 -54.03
C SER A 682 17.42 -14.26 -52.83
N SER A 683 17.84 -15.32 -52.11
CA SER A 683 18.93 -15.39 -51.10
C SER A 683 18.50 -15.53 -49.63
N SER A 684 17.56 -16.43 -49.30
CA SER A 684 17.42 -16.92 -47.91
C SER A 684 17.23 -18.43 -47.84
N ILE A 685 17.87 -19.08 -46.88
CA ILE A 685 17.75 -20.52 -46.60
C ILE A 685 16.47 -20.76 -45.80
N VAL A 686 15.58 -21.59 -46.31
CA VAL A 686 14.32 -21.99 -45.67
C VAL A 686 14.49 -23.41 -45.10
N LEU A 687 14.29 -23.59 -43.80
CA LEU A 687 14.22 -24.91 -43.15
C LEU A 687 12.89 -25.03 -42.41
N GLY A 688 12.05 -25.96 -42.85
CA GLY A 688 10.81 -26.40 -42.20
C GLY A 688 10.81 -27.92 -42.02
N ASP A 689 10.05 -28.43 -41.05
CA ASP A 689 9.92 -29.87 -40.80
C ASP A 689 8.98 -30.56 -41.80
N ASN A 690 9.20 -31.87 -42.00
CA ASN A 690 8.44 -32.70 -42.93
C ASN A 690 7.13 -33.17 -42.28
N THR A 691 6.09 -32.34 -42.31
CA THR A 691 4.71 -32.80 -42.12
C THR A 691 3.88 -32.67 -43.39
N THR A 692 3.15 -33.74 -43.71
CA THR A 692 2.67 -34.16 -45.04
C THR A 692 1.48 -33.36 -45.59
N GLY A 693 1.31 -32.10 -45.19
CA GLY A 693 0.09 -31.32 -45.40
C GLY A 693 0.03 -30.39 -46.61
N MET A 694 1.10 -30.24 -47.42
CA MET A 694 1.09 -29.30 -48.55
C MET A 694 1.69 -29.87 -49.83
N VAL A 695 0.90 -30.62 -50.59
CA VAL A 695 1.04 -30.73 -52.07
C VAL A 695 -0.29 -30.39 -52.70
N ALA A 696 -0.23 -29.48 -53.67
CA ALA A 696 -1.37 -28.89 -54.36
C ALA A 696 -2.33 -29.92 -54.97
N LYS A 697 -3.60 -29.81 -54.57
CA LYS A 697 -4.74 -29.67 -55.47
C LYS A 697 -5.68 -28.60 -54.92
#